data_AF-A8NVA0-F1
#
_entry.id   AF-A8NVA0-F1
#
_cell.length_a   1.000
_cell.length_b   1.000
_cell.length_c   1.000
_cell.angle_alpha   90.00
_cell.angle_beta   90.00
_cell.angle_gamma   90.00
#
_symmetry.space_group_name_H-M   'P 1'
#
loop_
_entity.id
_entity.type
_entity.pdbx_description
1 polymer ?
#
loop_
_entity_poly.entity_id
_entity_poly.type
_entity_poly.pdbx_seq_one_letter_code
_entity_poly.pdbx_strand_id
1 'polypeptide(L)'
;MRPVPHLPDEIIKEIVSPALLVPDESFASNSWRSPFSYYKLTSSTILVVCKDWLRVSTPLLYETVILRSKAQAVALAATLKQNAQLGIFIKKMRLEGGYGASTFEIMKRSPNLTDLWITISLWSTDSVSGYRKGFRLISPRRLIICETEQSSKKSAIRVQLSNGLAEAIGKEWTILTRTSLWVRFGVEALEPVYKSLVAASRLEYLEFMDQLHYPDSFHDLMSIPSLKTIRVQADRRKPLFDKLSSGIQDAIIVYSLDVAMVGKRDIYDKVHFVRRGGHSSFRRRTEEPAIVSHPLDPNYRPLANAPLEDRAFIWKTILLMQLVSRKQRAFVGGLSRVSKEFREWALPLLYGAPLLETEAHIRKLVASPHLHLTKYLCLESFTLAEQPGISHYLQSLVVNGSGLKTVTQRGSIYAISDMDADGCFSSFRACTAMWVGGGPASEEAVLEEVSFKALVAHSADTLRHLHVALDKSVWKHSMTIDTALNMYVQFRNLRSLIIGQSPLSKAVAVSATRPIPSDAFPLLENLAVYHDSAPLPSAFLVALTKADLPSLRRLDLPAPEASQAAKAFLEVHGKKLRMIRVAGNFLNLFAELCPNVITWGMTRPVENEFACLACVKASHNVALTKIIVCHYATGKGFLMALANTDLSGLTNLREIRLIDVKWPKNQREIDKSHWVPLAETLLEKANIRLANWNGESWTPRLKITPRK
;
A
#
# COMPACT_ATOMS: atom_id res chain seq x y z
N MET A 1 -14.90 -21.31 -42.59
CA MET A 1 -14.64 -21.00 -41.16
C MET A 1 -15.99 -20.78 -40.48
N ARG A 2 -16.19 -21.23 -39.23
CA ARG A 2 -17.41 -20.88 -38.49
C ARG A 2 -17.31 -19.40 -38.04
N PRO A 3 -18.40 -18.62 -38.08
CA PRO A 3 -18.38 -17.25 -37.54
C PRO A 3 -18.04 -17.31 -36.05
N VAL A 4 -17.15 -16.41 -35.61
CA VAL A 4 -16.84 -16.27 -34.18
C VAL A 4 -18.10 -15.72 -33.48
N PRO A 5 -18.60 -16.35 -32.40
CA PRO A 5 -19.76 -15.82 -31.70
C PRO A 5 -19.46 -14.43 -31.13
N HIS A 6 -20.20 -13.43 -31.61
CA HIS A 6 -20.09 -12.04 -31.17
C HIS A 6 -20.77 -11.91 -29.81
N LEU A 7 -20.04 -11.46 -28.79
CA LEU A 7 -20.65 -11.07 -27.51
C LEU A 7 -21.38 -9.73 -27.69
N PRO A 8 -22.62 -9.56 -27.21
CA PRO A 8 -23.30 -8.26 -27.21
C PRO A 8 -22.48 -7.18 -26.52
N ASP A 9 -22.62 -5.94 -26.98
CA ASP A 9 -21.83 -4.81 -26.50
C ASP A 9 -22.04 -4.54 -25.01
N GLU A 10 -23.25 -4.80 -24.51
CA GLU A 10 -23.64 -4.69 -23.11
C GLU A 10 -22.80 -5.62 -22.22
N ILE A 11 -22.59 -6.85 -22.69
CA ILE A 11 -21.80 -7.87 -21.99
C ILE A 11 -20.31 -7.53 -22.05
N ILE A 12 -19.80 -7.09 -23.20
CA ILE A 12 -18.42 -6.59 -23.32
C ILE A 12 -18.22 -5.41 -22.36
N LYS A 13 -19.16 -4.46 -22.34
CA LYS A 13 -19.14 -3.28 -21.49
C LYS A 13 -19.13 -3.66 -20.01
N GLU A 14 -19.95 -4.60 -19.58
CA GLU A 14 -19.97 -5.09 -18.19
C GLU A 14 -18.64 -5.75 -17.81
N ILE A 15 -18.05 -6.56 -18.70
CA ILE A 15 -16.76 -7.23 -18.48
C ILE A 15 -15.61 -6.21 -18.33
N VAL A 16 -15.54 -5.19 -19.19
CA VAL A 16 -14.40 -4.24 -19.19
C VAL A 16 -14.57 -3.06 -18.22
N SER A 17 -15.80 -2.72 -17.85
CA SER A 17 -16.09 -1.56 -16.98
C SER A 17 -15.32 -1.58 -15.65
N PRO A 18 -15.22 -2.70 -14.90
CA PRO A 18 -14.45 -2.75 -13.64
C PRO A 18 -12.94 -2.50 -13.79
N ALA A 19 -12.40 -2.57 -15.02
CA ALA A 19 -10.97 -2.35 -15.30
C ALA A 19 -10.68 -1.00 -15.98
N LEU A 20 -11.70 -0.37 -16.60
CA LEU A 20 -11.57 0.91 -17.32
C LEU A 20 -12.19 2.10 -16.58
N LEU A 21 -13.31 1.89 -15.88
CA LEU A 21 -13.99 2.97 -15.16
C LEU A 21 -13.25 3.30 -13.86
N VAL A 22 -13.04 4.59 -13.65
CA VAL A 22 -12.45 5.13 -12.42
C VAL A 22 -13.56 5.40 -11.40
N PRO A 23 -13.56 4.75 -10.22
CA PRO A 23 -14.52 5.05 -9.16
C PRO A 23 -14.46 6.52 -8.74
N ASP A 24 -15.61 7.15 -8.49
CA ASP A 24 -15.68 8.60 -8.20
C ASP A 24 -14.84 8.97 -6.97
N GLU A 25 -14.77 8.08 -5.97
CA GLU A 25 -14.01 8.30 -4.74
C GLU A 25 -12.49 8.18 -4.96
N SER A 26 -12.08 7.45 -6.01
CA SER A 26 -10.68 7.46 -6.49
C SER A 26 -10.39 8.73 -7.28
N PHE A 27 -11.30 9.15 -8.16
CA PHE A 27 -11.17 10.41 -8.92
C PHE A 27 -11.12 11.63 -8.00
N ALA A 28 -11.98 11.67 -6.97
CA ALA A 28 -12.06 12.73 -5.98
C ALA A 28 -11.01 12.62 -4.86
N SER A 29 -10.19 11.56 -4.85
CA SER A 29 -9.28 11.26 -3.73
C SER A 29 -8.29 12.39 -3.46
N ASN A 30 -8.22 12.79 -2.20
CA ASN A 30 -7.35 13.82 -1.62
C ASN A 30 -6.11 13.23 -0.92
N SER A 31 -5.81 11.95 -1.14
CA SER A 31 -4.67 11.29 -0.51
C SER A 31 -3.35 11.93 -0.96
N TRP A 32 -2.43 12.14 -0.01
CA TRP A 32 -1.11 12.75 -0.24
C TRP A 32 -0.35 12.15 -1.43
N ARG A 33 -0.57 10.85 -1.66
CA ARG A 33 -0.15 10.10 -2.84
C ARG A 33 -1.38 9.71 -3.63
N SER A 34 -1.38 10.05 -4.92
CA SER A 34 -2.46 9.71 -5.85
C SER A 34 -2.77 8.21 -5.84
N PRO A 35 -4.06 7.80 -5.81
CA PRO A 35 -4.44 6.39 -5.98
C PRO A 35 -3.95 5.85 -7.34
N PHE A 36 -3.82 6.73 -8.34
CA PHE A 36 -3.35 6.41 -9.68
C PHE A 36 -1.82 6.27 -9.78
N SER A 37 -1.09 6.38 -8.67
CA SER A 37 0.36 6.15 -8.60
C SER A 37 0.79 4.69 -8.49
N TYR A 38 -0.18 3.77 -8.40
CA TYR A 38 0.05 2.32 -8.22
C TYR A 38 -0.53 1.45 -9.35
N TYR A 39 -1.20 2.04 -10.35
CA TYR A 39 -1.71 1.31 -11.49
C TYR A 39 -0.52 0.82 -12.33
N LYS A 40 -0.18 -0.47 -12.19
CA LYS A 40 0.91 -1.14 -12.93
C LYS A 40 0.53 -1.49 -14.37
N LEU A 41 -0.77 -1.50 -14.68
CA LEU A 41 -1.30 -1.98 -15.95
C LEU A 41 -1.77 -0.83 -16.81
N THR A 42 -1.43 -0.90 -18.09
CA THR A 42 -1.89 0.04 -19.11
C THR A 42 -3.28 -0.38 -19.58
N SER A 43 -4.28 0.46 -19.31
CA SER A 43 -5.68 0.24 -19.73
C SER A 43 -5.84 0.06 -21.24
N SER A 44 -4.86 0.50 -22.04
CA SER A 44 -4.76 0.24 -23.49
C SER A 44 -4.66 -1.24 -23.86
N THR A 45 -4.20 -2.12 -22.95
CA THR A 45 -4.08 -3.57 -23.22
C THR A 45 -5.44 -4.23 -23.44
N ILE A 46 -6.51 -3.65 -22.88
CA ILE A 46 -7.89 -4.11 -23.09
C ILE A 46 -8.38 -3.76 -24.51
N LEU A 47 -7.86 -2.68 -25.11
CA LEU A 47 -8.27 -2.24 -26.44
C LEU A 47 -7.76 -3.15 -27.58
N VAL A 48 -6.69 -3.92 -27.35
CA VAL A 48 -6.05 -4.73 -28.40
C VAL A 48 -6.58 -6.17 -28.48
N VAL A 49 -7.61 -6.52 -27.70
CA VAL A 49 -8.19 -7.88 -27.67
C VAL A 49 -8.94 -8.21 -28.97
N CYS A 50 -9.88 -7.36 -29.39
CA CYS A 50 -10.56 -7.46 -30.68
C CYS A 50 -11.23 -6.12 -31.06
N LYS A 51 -11.83 -6.04 -32.26
CA LYS A 51 -12.49 -4.82 -32.75
C LYS A 51 -13.67 -4.38 -31.89
N ASP A 52 -14.46 -5.31 -31.37
CA ASP A 52 -15.61 -4.99 -30.52
C ASP A 52 -15.18 -4.51 -29.14
N TRP A 53 -14.13 -5.15 -28.58
CA TRP A 53 -13.51 -4.67 -27.35
C TRP A 53 -12.94 -3.27 -27.53
N LEU A 54 -12.22 -2.98 -28.62
CA LEU A 54 -11.76 -1.62 -28.95
C LEU A 54 -12.94 -0.63 -29.00
N ARG A 55 -14.01 -0.96 -29.72
CA ARG A 55 -15.18 -0.12 -29.96
C ARG A 55 -15.94 0.19 -28.66
N VAL A 56 -16.21 -0.81 -27.84
CA VAL A 56 -16.94 -0.69 -26.57
C VAL A 56 -16.07 -0.06 -25.46
N SER A 57 -14.77 -0.39 -25.42
CA SER A 57 -13.85 0.09 -24.39
C SER A 57 -13.39 1.53 -24.61
N THR A 58 -13.35 2.03 -25.85
CA THR A 58 -12.84 3.38 -26.15
C THR A 58 -13.59 4.47 -25.40
N PRO A 59 -14.94 4.55 -25.41
CA PRO A 59 -15.66 5.54 -24.61
C PRO A 59 -15.37 5.44 -23.11
N LEU A 60 -15.28 4.22 -22.56
CA LEU A 60 -15.02 3.99 -21.13
C LEU A 60 -13.61 4.44 -20.72
N LEU A 61 -12.61 4.20 -21.57
CA LEU A 61 -11.22 4.61 -21.33
C LEU A 61 -11.07 6.14 -21.33
N TYR A 62 -11.74 6.83 -22.25
CA TYR A 62 -11.66 8.29 -22.34
C TYR A 62 -12.59 9.01 -21.36
N GLU A 63 -13.57 8.34 -20.73
CA GLU A 63 -14.52 8.97 -19.81
C GLU A 63 -13.84 9.72 -18.64
N THR A 64 -12.79 9.14 -18.05
CA THR A 64 -12.02 9.75 -16.96
C THR A 64 -10.54 9.83 -17.29
N VAL A 65 -10.10 11.03 -17.68
CA VAL A 65 -8.69 11.33 -18.00
C VAL A 65 -7.93 11.73 -16.74
N ILE A 66 -6.80 11.08 -16.49
CA ILE A 66 -5.90 11.40 -15.35
C ILE A 66 -4.50 11.69 -15.89
N LEU A 67 -4.10 12.95 -15.84
CA LEU A 67 -2.79 13.42 -16.31
C LEU A 67 -1.87 13.61 -15.10
N ARG A 68 -0.74 12.89 -15.12
CA ARG A 68 0.23 12.83 -14.01
C ARG A 68 1.66 13.16 -14.47
N SER A 69 1.83 13.52 -15.73
CA SER A 69 3.10 13.85 -16.35
C SER A 69 2.91 14.69 -17.61
N LYS A 70 3.91 15.50 -17.94
CA LYS A 70 3.95 16.29 -19.18
C LYS A 70 3.88 15.40 -20.43
N ALA A 71 4.50 14.22 -20.40
CA ALA A 71 4.45 13.26 -21.52
C ALA A 71 3.03 12.77 -21.81
N GLN A 72 2.25 12.40 -20.78
CA GLN A 72 0.85 12.01 -20.95
C GLN A 72 0.00 13.16 -21.51
N ALA A 73 0.20 14.38 -21.03
CA ALA A 73 -0.54 15.55 -21.53
C ALA A 73 -0.19 15.87 -23.00
N VAL A 74 1.09 15.80 -23.39
CA VAL A 74 1.51 15.99 -24.79
C VAL A 74 0.94 14.89 -25.68
N ALA A 75 1.02 13.63 -25.26
CA ALA A 75 0.48 12.50 -26.01
C ALA A 75 -1.04 12.62 -26.21
N LEU A 76 -1.81 12.89 -25.14
CA LEU A 76 -3.26 13.05 -25.24
C LEU A 76 -3.63 14.27 -26.10
N ALA A 77 -2.93 15.41 -25.97
CA ALA A 77 -3.17 16.57 -26.82
C ALA A 77 -2.93 16.26 -28.31
N ALA A 78 -1.91 15.47 -28.64
CA ALA A 78 -1.64 15.03 -30.00
C ALA A 78 -2.73 14.06 -30.51
N THR A 79 -3.12 13.06 -29.70
CA THR A 79 -4.19 12.12 -30.04
C THR A 79 -5.52 12.82 -30.29
N LEU A 80 -5.92 13.75 -29.42
CA LEU A 80 -7.16 14.53 -29.60
C LEU A 80 -7.06 15.50 -30.78
N LYS A 81 -5.86 16.01 -31.11
CA LYS A 81 -5.66 16.83 -32.32
C LYS A 81 -5.85 16.02 -33.61
N GLN A 82 -5.45 14.74 -33.62
CA GLN A 82 -5.63 13.83 -34.75
C GLN A 82 -7.06 13.25 -34.81
N ASN A 83 -7.66 12.95 -33.67
CA ASN A 83 -9.00 12.38 -33.56
C ASN A 83 -9.81 13.12 -32.49
N ALA A 84 -10.43 14.22 -32.90
CA ALA A 84 -11.22 15.08 -32.03
C ALA A 84 -12.47 14.38 -31.44
N GLN A 85 -12.98 13.34 -32.10
CA GLN A 85 -14.15 12.59 -31.62
C GLN A 85 -13.89 11.89 -30.29
N LEU A 86 -12.64 11.49 -30.00
CA LEU A 86 -12.28 10.92 -28.70
C LEU A 86 -12.47 11.90 -27.53
N GLY A 87 -12.42 13.22 -27.82
CA GLY A 87 -12.57 14.26 -26.83
C GLY A 87 -14.01 14.42 -26.31
N ILE A 88 -15.01 14.03 -27.10
CA ILE A 88 -16.43 14.10 -26.69
C ILE A 88 -16.75 13.10 -25.56
N PHE A 89 -15.94 12.05 -25.41
CA PHE A 89 -16.10 11.06 -24.35
C PHE A 89 -15.55 11.57 -23.00
N ILE A 90 -14.68 12.57 -22.99
CA ILE A 90 -14.02 13.06 -21.76
C ILE A 90 -15.04 13.83 -20.90
N LYS A 91 -15.52 13.19 -19.83
CA LYS A 91 -16.43 13.78 -18.83
C LYS A 91 -15.72 14.22 -17.56
N LYS A 92 -14.65 13.52 -17.17
CA LYS A 92 -13.88 13.82 -15.96
C LYS A 92 -12.41 14.02 -16.28
N MET A 93 -11.78 15.04 -15.71
CA MET A 93 -10.36 15.34 -15.92
C MET A 93 -9.66 15.64 -14.61
N ARG A 94 -8.55 14.92 -14.35
CA ARG A 94 -7.70 15.06 -13.16
C ARG A 94 -6.30 15.49 -13.54
N LEU A 95 -5.87 16.65 -13.04
CA LEU A 95 -4.61 17.31 -13.39
C LEU A 95 -3.65 17.33 -12.18
N GLU A 96 -2.70 16.39 -12.13
CA GLU A 96 -1.71 16.24 -11.04
C GLU A 96 -0.37 16.94 -11.38
N GLY A 97 -0.43 18.18 -11.87
CA GLY A 97 0.71 19.00 -12.27
C GLY A 97 0.28 20.15 -13.17
N GLY A 98 1.23 20.88 -13.76
CA GLY A 98 0.94 22.03 -14.65
C GLY A 98 1.54 21.85 -16.05
N TYR A 99 0.73 21.39 -17.01
CA TYR A 99 1.22 20.92 -18.32
C TYR A 99 1.21 21.95 -19.46
N GLY A 100 1.03 23.24 -19.15
CA GLY A 100 1.13 24.33 -20.12
C GLY A 100 0.15 24.18 -21.30
N ALA A 101 0.63 24.43 -22.52
CA ALA A 101 -0.18 24.42 -23.74
C ALA A 101 -0.94 23.11 -23.99
N SER A 102 -0.42 21.95 -23.53
CA SER A 102 -1.12 20.67 -23.68
C SER A 102 -2.45 20.65 -22.92
N THR A 103 -2.54 21.25 -21.72
CA THR A 103 -3.81 21.35 -20.97
C THR A 103 -4.87 22.13 -21.78
N PHE A 104 -4.46 23.22 -22.44
CA PHE A 104 -5.35 24.02 -23.30
C PHE A 104 -5.88 23.20 -24.49
N GLU A 105 -5.00 22.52 -25.24
CA GLU A 105 -5.42 21.73 -26.41
C GLU A 105 -6.34 20.56 -26.05
N ILE A 106 -6.20 19.98 -24.85
CA ILE A 106 -7.10 18.93 -24.35
C ILE A 106 -8.46 19.53 -23.96
N MET A 107 -8.49 20.59 -23.13
CA MET A 107 -9.74 21.25 -22.72
C MET A 107 -10.54 21.77 -23.92
N LYS A 108 -9.87 22.36 -24.92
CA LYS A 108 -10.46 22.81 -26.18
C LYS A 108 -11.23 21.72 -26.94
N ARG A 109 -10.90 20.44 -26.71
CA ARG A 109 -11.53 19.28 -27.35
C ARG A 109 -12.37 18.43 -26.40
N SER A 110 -12.56 18.87 -25.16
CA SER A 110 -13.34 18.17 -24.14
C SER A 110 -14.61 18.97 -23.77
N PRO A 111 -15.54 19.21 -24.72
CA PRO A 111 -16.71 20.07 -24.48
C PRO A 111 -17.66 19.50 -23.41
N ASN A 112 -17.63 18.18 -23.19
CA ASN A 112 -18.48 17.46 -22.25
C ASN A 112 -17.86 17.32 -20.84
N LEU A 113 -16.83 18.10 -20.52
CA LEU A 113 -16.11 18.02 -19.24
C LEU A 113 -16.97 18.52 -18.06
N THR A 114 -17.58 17.60 -17.31
CA THR A 114 -18.43 17.88 -16.15
C THR A 114 -17.67 17.97 -14.83
N ASP A 115 -16.58 17.21 -14.66
CA ASP A 115 -15.85 17.12 -13.39
C ASP A 115 -14.37 17.45 -13.59
N LEU A 116 -13.88 18.47 -12.87
CA LEU A 116 -12.51 18.97 -12.97
C LEU A 116 -11.80 18.85 -11.60
N TRP A 117 -10.76 18.02 -11.54
CA TRP A 117 -9.86 17.90 -10.39
C TRP A 117 -8.50 18.52 -10.74
N ILE A 118 -7.99 19.41 -9.89
CA ILE A 118 -6.72 20.13 -10.10
C ILE A 118 -5.89 20.11 -8.82
N THR A 119 -4.58 19.88 -8.93
CA THR A 119 -3.64 20.20 -7.85
C THR A 119 -3.08 21.62 -7.94
N ILE A 120 -2.96 22.28 -6.79
CA ILE A 120 -2.22 23.55 -6.63
C ILE A 120 -0.77 23.32 -6.14
N SER A 121 -0.36 22.07 -5.89
CA SER A 121 1.02 21.71 -5.56
C SER A 121 1.88 21.56 -6.81
N LEU A 122 2.13 22.70 -7.45
CA LEU A 122 2.89 22.82 -8.69
C LEU A 122 4.39 23.03 -8.42
N TRP A 123 5.21 22.38 -9.23
CA TRP A 123 6.66 22.52 -9.22
C TRP A 123 7.09 23.79 -9.96
N SER A 124 8.29 24.30 -9.70
CA SER A 124 8.83 25.47 -10.43
C SER A 124 9.05 25.23 -11.93
N THR A 125 9.03 23.97 -12.38
CA THR A 125 9.11 23.57 -13.79
C THR A 125 7.75 23.40 -14.46
N ASP A 126 6.64 23.49 -13.72
CA ASP A 126 5.29 23.42 -14.26
C ASP A 126 4.88 24.74 -14.94
N SER A 127 3.90 24.67 -15.83
CA SER A 127 3.34 25.86 -16.49
C SER A 127 1.81 25.87 -16.42
N VAL A 128 1.27 26.99 -15.95
CA VAL A 128 -0.18 27.22 -15.81
C VAL A 128 -0.79 28.01 -16.98
N SER A 129 0.03 28.37 -17.97
CA SER A 129 -0.37 29.21 -19.12
C SER A 129 -1.57 28.65 -19.92
N GLY A 130 -1.68 27.32 -20.03
CA GLY A 130 -2.81 26.67 -20.69
C GLY A 130 -4.08 26.56 -19.84
N TYR A 131 -3.98 26.69 -18.52
CA TYR A 131 -5.13 26.56 -17.60
C TYR A 131 -6.06 27.76 -17.80
N ARG A 132 -5.53 28.98 -17.70
CA ARG A 132 -6.31 30.22 -17.89
C ARG A 132 -6.99 30.29 -19.25
N LYS A 133 -6.35 29.77 -20.31
CA LYS A 133 -6.96 29.69 -21.65
C LYS A 133 -8.00 28.57 -21.75
N GLY A 134 -7.73 27.40 -21.16
CA GLY A 134 -8.60 26.22 -21.24
C GLY A 134 -9.85 26.34 -20.37
N PHE A 135 -9.76 26.99 -19.21
CA PHE A 135 -10.91 27.20 -18.32
C PHE A 135 -12.04 28.00 -18.95
N ARG A 136 -11.73 28.93 -19.88
CA ARG A 136 -12.73 29.69 -20.66
C ARG A 136 -13.43 28.87 -21.74
N LEU A 137 -13.01 27.62 -21.98
CA LEU A 137 -13.59 26.72 -22.99
C LEU A 137 -14.43 25.59 -22.37
N ILE A 138 -14.57 25.58 -21.04
CA ILE A 138 -15.27 24.55 -20.27
C ILE A 138 -16.15 25.22 -19.22
N SER A 139 -17.20 24.53 -18.79
CA SER A 139 -18.04 24.96 -17.67
C SER A 139 -18.35 23.71 -16.81
N PRO A 140 -17.42 23.30 -15.92
CA PRO A 140 -17.58 22.07 -15.16
C PRO A 140 -18.68 22.22 -14.10
N ARG A 141 -19.49 21.17 -13.94
CA ARG A 141 -20.49 21.07 -12.88
C ARG A 141 -19.86 20.90 -11.49
N ARG A 142 -18.68 20.25 -11.43
CA ARG A 142 -17.94 19.96 -10.19
C ARG A 142 -16.47 20.38 -10.30
N LEU A 143 -16.01 21.11 -9.31
CA LEU A 143 -14.60 21.48 -9.11
C LEU A 143 -14.03 20.77 -7.88
N ILE A 144 -12.82 20.23 -7.99
CA ILE A 144 -12.06 19.68 -6.87
C ILE A 144 -10.65 20.28 -6.91
N ILE A 145 -10.31 21.07 -5.90
CA ILE A 145 -8.97 21.65 -5.73
C ILE A 145 -8.24 20.86 -4.65
N CYS A 146 -7.00 20.46 -4.90
CA CYS A 146 -6.21 19.70 -3.92
C CYS A 146 -4.77 20.20 -3.76
N GLU A 147 -4.36 20.37 -2.52
CA GLU A 147 -2.98 20.60 -2.13
C GLU A 147 -2.36 19.32 -1.55
N THR A 148 -1.13 19.04 -1.94
CA THR A 148 -0.26 18.04 -1.33
C THR A 148 0.85 18.71 -0.53
N GLU A 149 1.30 18.06 0.55
CA GLU A 149 2.17 18.64 1.59
C GLU A 149 3.57 19.11 1.11
N GLN A 150 3.97 18.80 -0.13
CA GLN A 150 5.33 19.03 -0.62
C GLN A 150 5.65 20.49 -1.00
N SER A 151 4.69 21.43 -0.88
CA SER A 151 4.83 22.78 -1.41
C SER A 151 4.46 23.86 -0.37
N SER A 152 5.34 24.05 0.62
CA SER A 152 5.17 25.02 1.71
C SER A 152 5.54 26.48 1.38
N LYS A 153 5.96 26.79 0.14
CA LYS A 153 6.34 28.15 -0.28
C LYS A 153 5.35 28.73 -1.28
N LYS A 154 4.92 29.98 -1.05
CA LYS A 154 4.15 30.77 -2.01
C LYS A 154 4.96 30.89 -3.31
N SER A 155 4.39 30.40 -4.42
CA SER A 155 5.00 30.51 -5.75
C SER A 155 4.12 31.39 -6.64
N ALA A 156 4.73 32.18 -7.52
CA ALA A 156 3.99 33.00 -8.48
C ALA A 156 3.06 32.14 -9.37
N ILE A 157 3.46 30.90 -9.66
CA ILE A 157 2.68 29.91 -10.42
C ILE A 157 1.36 29.56 -9.70
N ARG A 158 1.38 29.39 -8.36
CA ARG A 158 0.16 29.18 -7.57
C ARG A 158 -0.80 30.36 -7.68
N VAL A 159 -0.30 31.59 -7.47
CA VAL A 159 -1.11 32.81 -7.57
C VAL A 159 -1.72 32.97 -8.97
N GLN A 160 -0.96 32.69 -10.03
CA GLN A 160 -1.45 32.71 -11.41
C GLN A 160 -2.55 31.66 -11.67
N LEU A 161 -2.41 30.44 -11.13
CA LEU A 161 -3.46 29.42 -11.24
C LEU A 161 -4.73 29.83 -10.49
N SER A 162 -4.60 30.30 -9.26
CA SER A 162 -5.73 30.76 -8.43
C SER A 162 -6.47 31.92 -9.06
N ASN A 163 -5.76 32.91 -9.61
CA ASN A 163 -6.36 34.03 -10.34
C ASN A 163 -7.07 33.56 -11.63
N GLY A 164 -6.51 32.58 -12.34
CA GLY A 164 -7.15 31.97 -13.51
C GLY A 164 -8.41 31.16 -13.16
N LEU A 165 -8.40 30.44 -12.04
CA LEU A 165 -9.57 29.75 -11.49
C LEU A 165 -10.65 30.75 -11.07
N ALA A 166 -10.28 31.77 -10.31
CA ALA A 166 -11.15 32.85 -9.86
C ALA A 166 -11.87 33.54 -11.03
N GLU A 167 -11.11 33.95 -12.05
CA GLU A 167 -11.67 34.55 -13.27
C GLU A 167 -12.68 33.62 -13.98
N ALA A 168 -12.39 32.33 -14.06
CA ALA A 168 -13.28 31.35 -14.70
C ALA A 168 -14.55 31.07 -13.88
N ILE A 169 -14.41 30.89 -12.56
CA ILE A 169 -15.54 30.68 -11.64
C ILE A 169 -16.50 31.87 -11.67
N GLY A 170 -15.98 33.10 -11.62
CA GLY A 170 -16.79 34.31 -11.55
C GLY A 170 -17.41 34.79 -12.88
N LYS A 171 -16.99 34.23 -14.03
CA LYS A 171 -17.43 34.70 -15.37
C LYS A 171 -17.93 33.60 -16.30
N GLU A 172 -17.23 32.48 -16.36
CA GLU A 172 -17.40 31.47 -17.42
C GLU A 172 -18.20 30.24 -16.91
N TRP A 173 -18.02 29.85 -15.64
CA TRP A 173 -18.50 28.58 -15.08
C TRP A 173 -19.95 28.64 -14.57
N THR A 174 -20.86 29.00 -15.47
CA THR A 174 -22.31 29.19 -15.24
C THR A 174 -23.08 27.94 -14.78
N ILE A 175 -22.47 26.75 -14.74
CA ILE A 175 -23.11 25.51 -14.25
C ILE A 175 -22.40 24.86 -13.05
N LEU A 176 -21.45 25.54 -12.41
CA LEU A 176 -20.76 25.03 -11.23
C LEU A 176 -21.74 24.87 -10.06
N THR A 177 -21.97 23.62 -9.63
CA THR A 177 -22.89 23.28 -8.53
C THR A 177 -22.19 22.68 -7.31
N ARG A 178 -20.96 22.18 -7.47
CA ARG A 178 -20.22 21.49 -6.40
C ARG A 178 -18.75 21.87 -6.39
N THR A 179 -18.22 22.25 -5.23
CA THR A 179 -16.79 22.54 -5.05
C THR A 179 -16.23 21.82 -3.82
N SER A 180 -15.13 21.08 -3.96
CA SER A 180 -14.37 20.51 -2.83
C SER A 180 -12.96 21.11 -2.76
N LEU A 181 -12.57 21.67 -1.61
CA LEU A 181 -11.32 22.40 -1.36
C LEU A 181 -10.44 21.64 -0.35
N TRP A 182 -9.52 20.82 -0.88
CA TRP A 182 -8.59 19.98 -0.12
C TRP A 182 -7.24 20.67 0.08
N VAL A 183 -7.22 21.81 0.78
CA VAL A 183 -6.00 22.59 1.05
C VAL A 183 -5.54 22.38 2.50
N ARG A 184 -4.23 22.32 2.73
CA ARG A 184 -3.64 22.18 4.08
C ARG A 184 -2.89 23.42 4.55
N PHE A 185 -2.32 24.20 3.62
CA PHE A 185 -1.46 25.33 3.93
C PHE A 185 -1.67 26.48 2.92
N GLY A 186 -1.34 27.70 3.32
CA GLY A 186 -1.34 28.86 2.41
C GLY A 186 -2.71 29.17 1.81
N VAL A 187 -3.74 29.20 2.66
CA VAL A 187 -5.13 29.53 2.33
C VAL A 187 -5.23 30.87 1.60
N GLU A 188 -4.34 31.83 1.90
CA GLU A 188 -4.26 33.12 1.20
C GLU A 188 -4.01 32.97 -0.31
N ALA A 189 -3.40 31.87 -0.76
CA ALA A 189 -3.21 31.60 -2.19
C ALA A 189 -4.53 31.22 -2.90
N LEU A 190 -5.56 30.78 -2.17
CA LEU A 190 -6.91 30.53 -2.71
C LEU A 190 -7.90 31.68 -2.45
N GLU A 191 -7.51 32.76 -1.77
CA GLU A 191 -8.37 33.91 -1.50
C GLU A 191 -9.14 34.44 -2.74
N PRO A 192 -8.53 34.53 -3.94
CA PRO A 192 -9.26 34.90 -5.17
C PRO A 192 -10.37 33.90 -5.54
N VAL A 193 -10.13 32.60 -5.29
CA VAL A 193 -11.07 31.51 -5.57
C VAL A 193 -12.24 31.55 -4.59
N TYR A 194 -11.99 31.78 -3.30
CA TYR A 194 -13.05 31.97 -2.31
C TYR A 194 -13.97 33.14 -2.68
N LYS A 195 -13.42 34.32 -2.98
CA LYS A 195 -14.20 35.48 -3.43
C LYS A 195 -15.03 35.21 -4.69
N SER A 196 -14.48 34.46 -5.64
CA SER A 196 -15.20 34.15 -6.89
C SER A 196 -16.29 33.10 -6.69
N LEU A 197 -16.16 32.19 -5.72
CA LEU A 197 -17.22 31.24 -5.38
C LEU A 197 -18.47 31.93 -4.82
N VAL A 198 -18.34 33.11 -4.18
CA VAL A 198 -19.49 33.94 -3.75
C VAL A 198 -20.34 34.36 -4.95
N ALA A 199 -19.72 34.65 -6.09
CA ALA A 199 -20.40 35.00 -7.34
C ALA A 199 -20.99 33.77 -8.08
N ALA A 200 -20.68 32.54 -7.67
CA ALA A 200 -21.17 31.33 -8.31
C ALA A 200 -22.63 31.04 -7.89
N SER A 201 -23.58 31.72 -8.54
CA SER A 201 -25.02 31.72 -8.22
C SER A 201 -25.71 30.35 -8.20
N ARG A 202 -25.07 29.28 -8.71
CA ARG A 202 -25.56 27.90 -8.71
C ARG A 202 -24.83 26.95 -7.75
N LEU A 203 -23.91 27.43 -6.92
CA LEU A 203 -23.15 26.58 -6.00
C LEU A 203 -24.06 26.01 -4.89
N GLU A 204 -24.39 24.72 -4.99
CA GLU A 204 -25.25 24.01 -4.04
C GLU A 204 -24.49 23.32 -2.91
N TYR A 205 -23.26 22.89 -3.20
CA TYR A 205 -22.45 22.04 -2.32
C TYR A 205 -21.01 22.56 -2.22
N LEU A 206 -20.58 22.84 -1.00
CA LEU A 206 -19.20 23.21 -0.69
C LEU A 206 -18.61 22.19 0.30
N GLU A 207 -17.42 21.68 0.05
CA GLU A 207 -16.69 20.80 0.95
C GLU A 207 -15.27 21.31 1.18
N PHE A 208 -14.75 21.21 2.40
CA PHE A 208 -13.37 21.59 2.71
C PHE A 208 -12.82 20.77 3.89
N MET A 209 -11.50 20.80 4.07
CA MET A 209 -10.85 20.26 5.28
C MET A 209 -10.99 21.25 6.43
N ASP A 210 -11.18 20.72 7.65
CA ASP A 210 -11.02 21.53 8.85
C ASP A 210 -9.54 21.92 9.00
N GLN A 211 -9.27 23.20 8.78
CA GLN A 211 -7.97 23.84 8.96
C GLN A 211 -8.13 24.94 10.01
N LEU A 212 -7.04 25.25 10.72
CA LEU A 212 -7.07 26.21 11.83
C LEU A 212 -7.36 27.66 11.39
N HIS A 213 -7.23 27.96 10.09
CA HIS A 213 -7.36 29.31 9.54
C HIS A 213 -8.22 29.30 8.26
N TYR A 214 -9.47 29.74 8.37
CA TYR A 214 -10.28 30.16 7.21
C TYR A 214 -10.01 31.64 6.93
N PRO A 215 -10.04 32.09 5.66
CA PRO A 215 -9.90 33.50 5.35
C PRO A 215 -11.19 34.27 5.69
N ASP A 216 -11.11 35.59 5.85
CA ASP A 216 -12.29 36.41 6.16
C ASP A 216 -13.40 36.29 5.10
N SER A 217 -13.01 36.08 3.83
CA SER A 217 -13.91 35.81 2.70
C SER A 217 -14.76 34.53 2.86
N PHE A 218 -14.44 33.67 3.84
CA PHE A 218 -15.24 32.50 4.17
C PHE A 218 -16.64 32.86 4.71
N HIS A 219 -16.77 34.02 5.38
CA HIS A 219 -18.07 34.54 5.80
C HIS A 219 -18.97 34.86 4.59
N ASP A 220 -18.40 35.30 3.46
CA ASP A 220 -19.14 35.66 2.25
C ASP A 220 -19.70 34.42 1.52
N LEU A 221 -19.01 33.28 1.57
CA LEU A 221 -19.51 32.01 1.03
C LEU A 221 -20.84 31.58 1.66
N MET A 222 -21.06 31.97 2.91
CA MET A 222 -22.29 31.65 3.63
C MET A 222 -23.50 32.45 3.14
N SER A 223 -23.25 33.59 2.50
CA SER A 223 -24.26 34.46 1.91
C SER A 223 -24.77 33.96 0.55
N ILE A 224 -24.20 32.87 0.00
CA ILE A 224 -24.63 32.28 -1.29
C ILE A 224 -26.05 31.67 -1.14
N PRO A 225 -27.09 32.22 -1.80
CA PRO A 225 -28.47 31.78 -1.57
C PRO A 225 -28.74 30.33 -2.02
N SER A 226 -28.02 29.87 -3.06
CA SER A 226 -28.15 28.50 -3.59
C SER A 226 -27.43 27.43 -2.76
N LEU A 227 -26.61 27.82 -1.78
CA LEU A 227 -25.79 26.90 -1.00
C LEU A 227 -26.65 26.12 0.01
N LYS A 228 -26.81 24.82 -0.26
CA LYS A 228 -27.65 23.87 0.48
C LYS A 228 -26.87 23.04 1.50
N THR A 229 -25.59 22.77 1.23
CA THR A 229 -24.80 21.83 2.01
C THR A 229 -23.34 22.29 2.09
N ILE A 230 -22.84 22.35 3.32
CA ILE A 230 -21.45 22.69 3.62
C ILE A 230 -20.84 21.53 4.40
N ARG A 231 -19.86 20.84 3.82
CA ARG A 231 -19.24 19.67 4.43
C ARG A 231 -17.84 19.99 4.94
N VAL A 232 -17.66 19.90 6.26
CA VAL A 232 -16.35 20.04 6.90
C VAL A 232 -15.79 18.66 7.18
N GLN A 233 -14.63 18.33 6.61
CA GLN A 233 -13.89 17.13 6.99
C GLN A 233 -12.95 17.45 8.16
N ALA A 234 -13.45 17.19 9.37
CA ALA A 234 -12.79 17.51 10.63
C ALA A 234 -12.34 16.26 11.39
N ASP A 235 -11.25 16.37 12.14
CA ASP A 235 -10.88 15.35 13.13
C ASP A 235 -11.71 15.51 14.44
N ARG A 236 -12.31 16.69 14.66
CA ARG A 236 -13.24 17.02 15.76
C ARG A 236 -14.73 16.79 15.42
N ARG A 237 -15.58 16.72 16.45
CA ARG A 237 -17.05 16.72 16.32
C ARG A 237 -17.56 18.14 16.01
N LYS A 238 -18.77 18.26 15.44
CA LYS A 238 -19.48 19.55 15.33
C LYS A 238 -19.66 20.15 16.73
N PRO A 239 -19.27 21.41 16.98
CA PRO A 239 -19.54 22.07 18.25
C PRO A 239 -21.05 22.26 18.43
N LEU A 240 -21.54 22.26 19.68
CA LEU A 240 -22.94 22.55 19.98
C LEU A 240 -23.20 24.05 19.80
N PHE A 241 -24.22 24.41 19.02
CA PHE A 241 -24.57 25.81 18.71
C PHE A 241 -24.67 26.70 19.96
N ASP A 242 -25.35 26.21 21.00
CA ASP A 242 -25.63 26.97 22.22
C ASP A 242 -24.37 27.18 23.10
N LYS A 243 -23.26 26.53 22.76
CA LYS A 243 -21.94 26.72 23.40
C LYS A 243 -21.01 27.64 22.61
N LEU A 244 -21.44 28.18 21.46
CA LEU A 244 -20.65 29.11 20.64
C LEU A 244 -20.58 30.53 21.26
N SER A 245 -21.52 30.88 22.15
CA SER A 245 -21.63 32.22 22.75
C SER A 245 -20.96 32.37 24.12
N SER A 246 -20.61 31.29 24.81
CA SER A 246 -20.25 31.30 26.23
C SER A 246 -18.74 31.54 26.51
N GLY A 247 -18.08 32.41 25.75
CA GLY A 247 -16.78 33.00 26.08
C GLY A 247 -15.64 32.03 26.44
N ILE A 248 -15.19 31.19 25.49
CA ILE A 248 -13.97 30.39 25.70
C ILE A 248 -12.73 31.28 25.44
N GLN A 249 -12.16 31.86 26.49
CA GLN A 249 -10.92 32.65 26.40
C GLN A 249 -9.63 31.79 26.42
N ASP A 250 -9.69 30.55 26.92
CA ASP A 250 -8.50 29.74 27.22
C ASP A 250 -7.99 28.82 26.08
N ALA A 251 -8.28 29.14 24.81
CA ALA A 251 -7.71 28.40 23.69
C ALA A 251 -7.45 29.27 22.45
N ILE A 252 -6.22 29.77 22.35
CA ILE A 252 -5.65 30.65 21.29
C ILE A 252 -5.77 30.12 19.85
N ILE A 253 -6.37 28.95 19.63
CA ILE A 253 -6.42 28.21 18.35
C ILE A 253 -7.88 27.86 17.93
N VAL A 254 -8.92 28.31 18.64
CA VAL A 254 -10.32 27.91 18.38
C VAL A 254 -11.04 28.83 17.36
N TYR A 255 -10.69 28.62 16.09
CA TYR A 255 -11.49 28.71 14.84
C TYR A 255 -12.37 29.93 14.50
N SER A 256 -12.05 30.55 13.35
CA SER A 256 -12.93 31.48 12.63
C SER A 256 -14.25 30.86 12.11
N LEU A 257 -14.33 29.53 11.93
CA LEU A 257 -15.59 28.86 11.55
C LEU A 257 -16.65 29.00 12.64
N ASP A 258 -16.24 28.91 13.90
CA ASP A 258 -17.15 28.91 15.04
C ASP A 258 -17.69 30.34 15.24
N VAL A 259 -16.83 31.36 15.10
CA VAL A 259 -17.19 32.78 14.99
C VAL A 259 -18.14 33.04 13.81
N ALA A 260 -17.91 32.43 12.65
CA ALA A 260 -18.78 32.59 11.47
C ALA A 260 -20.20 32.03 11.64
N MET A 261 -20.39 31.09 12.56
CA MET A 261 -21.69 30.50 12.90
C MET A 261 -22.40 31.19 14.08
N VAL A 262 -21.73 32.04 14.86
CA VAL A 262 -22.35 32.78 15.98
C VAL A 262 -23.54 33.61 15.46
N GLY A 263 -24.72 33.37 16.03
CA GLY A 263 -25.96 34.06 15.66
C GLY A 263 -26.58 33.64 14.32
N LYS A 264 -25.96 32.73 13.55
CA LYS A 264 -26.41 32.33 12.21
C LYS A 264 -26.82 30.85 12.16
N ARG A 265 -28.02 30.58 12.68
CA ARG A 265 -28.50 29.21 12.87
C ARG A 265 -28.76 28.46 11.55
N ASP A 266 -29.28 29.17 10.56
CA ASP A 266 -29.51 28.68 9.19
C ASP A 266 -28.23 28.16 8.53
N ILE A 267 -27.11 28.86 8.74
CA ILE A 267 -25.79 28.44 8.27
C ILE A 267 -25.31 27.23 9.06
N TYR A 268 -25.39 27.28 10.40
CA TYR A 268 -25.01 26.15 11.23
C TYR A 268 -25.74 24.87 10.81
N ASP A 269 -27.04 24.92 10.51
CA ASP A 269 -27.82 23.74 10.11
C ASP A 269 -27.43 23.21 8.70
N LYS A 270 -26.94 24.06 7.78
CA LYS A 270 -26.31 23.64 6.50
C LYS A 270 -24.93 22.99 6.67
N VAL A 271 -24.27 23.19 7.81
CA VAL A 271 -22.90 22.70 8.07
C VAL A 271 -22.90 21.28 8.64
N HIS A 272 -22.35 20.34 7.88
CA HIS A 272 -22.18 18.94 8.26
C HIS A 272 -20.69 18.64 8.51
N PHE A 273 -20.33 18.45 9.78
CA PHE A 273 -19.04 17.89 10.13
C PHE A 273 -19.07 16.39 9.85
N VAL A 274 -18.30 15.95 8.86
CA VAL A 274 -18.02 14.54 8.69
C VAL A 274 -16.68 14.27 9.34
N ARG A 275 -16.71 13.51 10.45
CA ARG A 275 -15.49 13.00 11.08
C ARG A 275 -14.61 12.39 10.00
N ARG A 276 -13.38 12.86 9.89
CA ARG A 276 -12.38 12.34 8.97
C ARG A 276 -12.23 10.85 9.25
N GLY A 277 -12.86 10.02 8.40
CA GLY A 277 -12.70 8.57 8.47
C GLY A 277 -11.22 8.30 8.32
N GLY A 278 -10.57 7.82 9.39
CA GLY A 278 -9.12 7.92 9.59
C GLY A 278 -8.31 7.00 8.68
N HIS A 279 -8.43 7.17 7.36
CA HIS A 279 -7.97 6.27 6.30
C HIS A 279 -8.44 4.80 6.44
N SER A 280 -9.51 4.53 7.19
CA SER A 280 -10.17 3.22 7.32
C SER A 280 -11.63 3.23 6.89
N SER A 281 -12.05 2.10 6.31
CA SER A 281 -13.42 1.63 6.07
C SER A 281 -14.40 2.59 5.37
N PHE A 282 -14.41 2.49 4.04
CA PHE A 282 -15.61 2.78 3.22
C PHE A 282 -16.82 2.04 3.82
N ARG A 283 -17.84 2.80 4.25
CA ARG A 283 -19.13 2.23 4.69
C ARG A 283 -19.84 1.60 3.49
N ARG A 284 -20.39 0.39 3.66
CA ARG A 284 -21.25 -0.24 2.65
C ARG A 284 -22.39 0.71 2.28
N ARG A 285 -22.51 1.04 0.99
CA ARG A 285 -23.83 1.01 0.35
C ARG A 285 -24.17 -0.48 0.20
N THR A 286 -25.38 -0.86 0.60
CA THR A 286 -25.97 -2.14 0.22
C THR A 286 -26.33 -2.04 -1.26
N GLU A 287 -25.36 -2.37 -2.12
CA GLU A 287 -25.63 -2.70 -3.51
C GLU A 287 -26.32 -4.08 -3.51
N GLU A 288 -27.46 -4.19 -4.18
CA GLU A 288 -28.06 -5.49 -4.48
C GLU A 288 -27.04 -6.33 -5.27
N PRO A 289 -26.92 -7.64 -5.01
CA PRO A 289 -26.02 -8.47 -5.80
C PRO A 289 -26.47 -8.43 -7.26
N ALA A 290 -25.54 -8.14 -8.17
CA ALA A 290 -25.80 -8.22 -9.61
C ALA A 290 -26.26 -9.66 -9.94
N ILE A 291 -27.56 -9.83 -10.18
CA ILE A 291 -28.16 -11.10 -10.54
C ILE A 291 -27.81 -11.34 -12.01
N VAL A 292 -26.73 -12.07 -12.25
CA VAL A 292 -26.43 -12.64 -13.57
C VAL A 292 -27.52 -13.68 -13.87
N SER A 293 -28.57 -13.25 -14.55
CA SER A 293 -29.83 -13.99 -14.74
C SER A 293 -29.87 -14.86 -16.00
N HIS A 294 -28.80 -14.86 -16.80
CA HIS A 294 -28.69 -15.71 -17.99
C HIS A 294 -28.13 -17.10 -17.66
N PRO A 295 -28.64 -18.16 -18.32
CA PRO A 295 -28.12 -19.51 -18.12
C PRO A 295 -26.65 -19.60 -18.53
N LEU A 296 -25.84 -20.13 -17.62
CA LEU A 296 -24.40 -20.29 -17.77
C LEU A 296 -24.13 -21.39 -18.81
N ASP A 297 -23.40 -21.10 -19.89
CA ASP A 297 -22.94 -22.14 -20.83
C ASP A 297 -21.71 -22.86 -20.27
N PRO A 298 -21.81 -24.12 -19.82
CA PRO A 298 -20.66 -24.86 -19.28
C PRO A 298 -19.57 -25.11 -20.33
N ASN A 299 -19.88 -24.95 -21.61
CA ASN A 299 -18.96 -25.10 -22.73
C ASN A 299 -18.27 -23.79 -23.16
N TYR A 300 -18.56 -22.66 -22.49
CA TYR A 300 -17.94 -21.39 -22.84
C TYR A 300 -16.42 -21.45 -22.59
N ARG A 301 -15.68 -21.50 -23.70
CA ARG A 301 -14.21 -21.44 -23.76
C ARG A 301 -13.79 -20.02 -24.14
N PRO A 302 -13.42 -19.17 -23.18
CA PRO A 302 -12.96 -17.83 -23.52
C PRO A 302 -11.67 -17.94 -24.33
N LEU A 303 -11.49 -17.06 -25.32
CA LEU A 303 -10.35 -17.07 -26.24
C LEU A 303 -10.13 -18.43 -26.93
N ALA A 304 -11.17 -19.19 -27.27
CA ALA A 304 -11.11 -20.59 -27.77
C ALA A 304 -10.09 -20.90 -28.89
N ASN A 305 -9.64 -19.90 -29.65
CA ASN A 305 -8.66 -20.04 -30.73
C ASN A 305 -7.19 -19.89 -30.28
N ALA A 306 -6.94 -19.52 -29.03
CA ALA A 306 -5.58 -19.37 -28.47
C ALA A 306 -5.10 -20.67 -27.77
N PRO A 307 -3.79 -20.95 -27.74
CA PRO A 307 -3.21 -22.06 -26.99
C PRO A 307 -3.66 -22.11 -25.53
N LEU A 308 -3.84 -23.31 -24.96
CA LEU A 308 -4.31 -23.48 -23.58
C LEU A 308 -3.47 -22.71 -22.56
N GLU A 309 -2.15 -22.65 -22.78
CA GLU A 309 -1.19 -21.95 -21.92
C GLU A 309 -1.43 -20.42 -21.96
N ASP A 310 -1.55 -19.82 -23.14
CA ASP A 310 -1.86 -18.39 -23.31
C ASP A 310 -3.21 -18.05 -22.69
N ARG A 311 -4.24 -18.88 -22.91
CA ARG A 311 -5.57 -18.69 -22.30
C ARG A 311 -5.46 -18.73 -20.78
N ALA A 312 -4.79 -19.74 -20.23
CA ALA A 312 -4.61 -19.87 -18.79
C ALA A 312 -3.77 -18.72 -18.20
N PHE A 313 -2.73 -18.25 -18.90
CA PHE A 313 -1.90 -17.12 -18.47
C PHE A 313 -2.70 -15.81 -18.47
N ILE A 314 -3.37 -15.48 -19.58
CA ILE A 314 -4.20 -14.28 -19.71
C ILE A 314 -5.30 -14.29 -18.66
N TRP A 315 -6.04 -15.39 -18.50
CA TRP A 315 -7.14 -15.45 -17.55
C TRP A 315 -6.70 -15.53 -16.09
N LYS A 316 -5.61 -16.25 -15.75
CA LYS A 316 -5.02 -16.14 -14.41
C LYS A 316 -4.60 -14.70 -14.10
N THR A 317 -4.02 -13.99 -15.08
CA THR A 317 -3.64 -12.58 -14.90
C THR A 317 -4.88 -11.69 -14.71
N ILE A 318 -5.93 -11.84 -15.52
CA ILE A 318 -7.18 -11.09 -15.35
C ILE A 318 -7.86 -11.41 -14.01
N LEU A 319 -7.94 -12.69 -13.62
CA LEU A 319 -8.49 -13.11 -12.33
C LEU A 319 -7.67 -12.55 -11.16
N LEU A 320 -6.33 -12.58 -11.25
CA LEU A 320 -5.44 -11.93 -10.29
C LEU A 320 -5.70 -10.42 -10.21
N MET A 321 -5.86 -9.72 -11.35
CA MET A 321 -6.22 -8.28 -11.39
C MET A 321 -7.53 -8.00 -10.65
N GLN A 322 -8.53 -8.86 -10.82
CA GLN A 322 -9.83 -8.72 -10.15
C GLN A 322 -9.76 -9.11 -8.66
N LEU A 323 -8.88 -10.02 -8.26
CA LEU A 323 -8.68 -10.33 -6.83
C LEU A 323 -8.01 -9.20 -6.02
N VAL A 324 -7.42 -8.20 -6.68
CA VAL A 324 -6.80 -7.02 -6.06
C VAL A 324 -7.79 -6.15 -5.29
N SER A 325 -9.04 -6.04 -5.75
CA SER A 325 -10.05 -5.20 -5.10
C SER A 325 -11.02 -6.00 -4.26
N ARG A 326 -11.29 -5.55 -3.02
CA ARG A 326 -12.33 -6.15 -2.15
C ARG A 326 -13.70 -6.21 -2.84
N LYS A 327 -14.04 -5.22 -3.70
CA LYS A 327 -15.32 -5.21 -4.46
C LYS A 327 -15.37 -6.30 -5.54
N GLN A 328 -14.23 -6.72 -6.08
CA GLN A 328 -14.13 -7.64 -7.23
C GLN A 328 -13.94 -9.12 -6.83
N ARG A 329 -13.74 -9.46 -5.54
CA ARG A 329 -13.77 -10.88 -5.10
C ARG A 329 -15.13 -11.54 -5.31
N ALA A 330 -16.23 -10.79 -5.17
CA ALA A 330 -17.57 -11.28 -5.48
C ALA A 330 -17.69 -11.59 -6.99
N PHE A 331 -17.12 -10.75 -7.84
CA PHE A 331 -17.03 -10.95 -9.29
C PHE A 331 -16.20 -12.19 -9.65
N VAL A 332 -15.05 -12.43 -9.00
CA VAL A 332 -14.26 -13.67 -9.21
C VAL A 332 -15.00 -14.92 -8.71
N GLY A 333 -15.79 -14.80 -7.64
CA GLY A 333 -16.73 -15.84 -7.21
C GLY A 333 -17.87 -16.10 -8.20
N GLY A 334 -18.27 -15.09 -8.98
CA GLY A 334 -19.17 -15.22 -10.13
C GLY A 334 -18.48 -15.89 -11.33
N LEU A 335 -17.29 -15.43 -11.70
CA LEU A 335 -16.49 -16.01 -12.80
C LEU A 335 -16.18 -17.49 -12.59
N SER A 336 -15.93 -17.94 -11.35
CA SER A 336 -15.72 -19.37 -11.05
C SER A 336 -16.97 -20.25 -11.28
N ARG A 337 -18.13 -19.64 -11.57
CA ARG A 337 -19.38 -20.31 -11.98
C ARG A 337 -19.61 -20.25 -13.50
N VAL A 338 -18.86 -19.44 -14.25
CA VAL A 338 -19.07 -19.22 -15.71
C VAL A 338 -18.73 -20.46 -16.54
N SER A 339 -17.60 -21.11 -16.29
CA SER A 339 -17.26 -22.38 -16.95
C SER A 339 -16.28 -23.21 -16.11
N LYS A 340 -16.09 -24.48 -16.50
CA LYS A 340 -15.14 -25.39 -15.84
C LYS A 340 -13.70 -24.86 -15.88
N GLU A 341 -13.27 -24.33 -17.02
CA GLU A 341 -11.92 -23.73 -17.18
C GLU A 341 -11.72 -22.54 -16.23
N PHE A 342 -12.71 -21.64 -16.14
CA PHE A 342 -12.67 -20.54 -15.18
C PHE A 342 -12.62 -21.01 -13.72
N ARG A 343 -13.38 -22.05 -13.37
CA ARG A 343 -13.37 -22.63 -12.03
C ARG A 343 -11.98 -23.19 -11.67
N GLU A 344 -11.37 -23.93 -12.58
CA GLU A 344 -10.04 -24.53 -12.40
C GLU A 344 -8.93 -23.47 -12.27
N TRP A 345 -9.02 -22.35 -12.98
CA TRP A 345 -8.06 -21.26 -12.84
C TRP A 345 -8.32 -20.36 -11.61
N ALA A 346 -9.58 -20.14 -11.24
CA ALA A 346 -9.94 -19.27 -10.11
C ALA A 346 -9.77 -19.94 -8.75
N LEU A 347 -10.04 -21.25 -8.61
CA LEU A 347 -9.97 -21.94 -7.31
C LEU A 347 -8.59 -21.85 -6.63
N PRO A 348 -7.44 -22.12 -7.30
CA PRO A 348 -6.13 -21.96 -6.68
C PRO A 348 -5.82 -20.51 -6.27
N LEU A 349 -6.37 -19.53 -6.98
CA LEU A 349 -6.18 -18.11 -6.68
C LEU A 349 -7.05 -17.63 -5.50
N LEU A 350 -8.26 -18.20 -5.36
CA LEU A 350 -9.19 -17.92 -4.27
C LEU A 350 -8.80 -18.59 -2.95
N TYR A 351 -8.29 -19.84 -3.03
CA TYR A 351 -8.04 -20.70 -1.87
C TYR A 351 -6.56 -20.97 -1.57
N GLY A 352 -5.62 -20.59 -2.45
CA GLY A 352 -4.18 -20.84 -2.23
C GLY A 352 -3.55 -19.97 -1.15
N ALA A 353 -4.01 -18.74 -1.02
CA ALA A 353 -3.59 -17.76 -0.02
C ALA A 353 -4.82 -16.89 0.41
N PRO A 354 -5.81 -17.46 1.10
CA PRO A 354 -7.06 -16.79 1.42
C PRO A 354 -6.82 -15.68 2.45
N LEU A 355 -7.27 -14.47 2.14
CA LEU A 355 -7.13 -13.31 3.03
C LEU A 355 -8.36 -13.24 3.96
N LEU A 356 -8.19 -13.81 5.16
CA LEU A 356 -9.26 -14.07 6.14
C LEU A 356 -9.47 -12.87 7.08
N GLU A 357 -10.31 -11.94 6.65
CA GLU A 357 -10.57 -10.68 7.38
C GLU A 357 -11.66 -10.76 8.46
N THR A 358 -12.41 -11.86 8.55
CA THR A 358 -13.53 -12.02 9.50
C THR A 358 -13.68 -13.47 9.91
N GLU A 359 -14.28 -13.68 11.09
CA GLU A 359 -14.73 -14.99 11.55
C GLU A 359 -15.59 -15.71 10.50
N ALA A 360 -16.53 -15.00 9.85
CA ALA A 360 -17.38 -15.57 8.81
C ALA A 360 -16.60 -16.04 7.56
N HIS A 361 -15.46 -15.40 7.24
CA HIS A 361 -14.56 -15.89 6.19
C HIS A 361 -13.83 -17.16 6.64
N ILE A 362 -13.41 -17.25 7.90
CA ILE A 362 -12.75 -18.43 8.47
C ILE A 362 -13.73 -19.61 8.51
N ARG A 363 -14.95 -19.43 9.06
CA ARG A 363 -16.02 -20.44 9.04
C ARG A 363 -16.26 -20.99 7.62
N LYS A 364 -16.30 -20.10 6.61
CA LYS A 364 -16.48 -20.48 5.19
C LYS A 364 -15.27 -21.18 4.57
N LEU A 365 -14.04 -20.88 5.00
CA LEU A 365 -12.84 -21.58 4.52
C LEU A 365 -12.74 -22.97 5.15
N VAL A 366 -12.95 -23.09 6.46
CA VAL A 366 -12.88 -24.36 7.20
C VAL A 366 -13.98 -25.32 6.73
N ALA A 367 -15.21 -24.82 6.52
CA ALA A 367 -16.29 -25.60 5.91
C ALA A 367 -16.13 -25.79 4.38
N SER A 368 -15.03 -25.33 3.76
CA SER A 368 -14.83 -25.49 2.32
C SER A 368 -14.21 -26.85 2.00
N PRO A 369 -14.74 -27.61 1.03
CA PRO A 369 -14.06 -28.79 0.51
C PRO A 369 -12.71 -28.46 -0.17
N HIS A 370 -12.45 -27.17 -0.42
CA HIS A 370 -11.21 -26.66 -1.02
C HIS A 370 -10.13 -26.24 0.00
N LEU A 371 -10.34 -26.48 1.31
CA LEU A 371 -9.35 -26.14 2.36
C LEU A 371 -7.95 -26.71 2.07
N HIS A 372 -7.88 -27.91 1.49
CA HIS A 372 -6.64 -28.59 1.07
C HIS A 372 -5.81 -27.82 0.02
N LEU A 373 -6.37 -26.81 -0.64
CA LEU A 373 -5.64 -25.93 -1.57
C LEU A 373 -4.86 -24.82 -0.84
N THR A 374 -5.10 -24.61 0.46
CA THR A 374 -4.46 -23.57 1.27
C THR A 374 -2.98 -23.88 1.47
N LYS A 375 -2.10 -23.07 0.86
CA LYS A 375 -0.64 -23.22 0.97
C LYS A 375 0.00 -22.19 1.89
N TYR A 376 -0.68 -21.06 2.11
CA TYR A 376 -0.22 -19.94 2.91
C TYR A 376 -1.35 -19.45 3.83
N LEU A 377 -1.04 -19.25 5.12
CA LEU A 377 -1.96 -18.70 6.11
C LEU A 377 -1.27 -17.58 6.90
N CYS A 378 -1.98 -16.46 7.09
CA CYS A 378 -1.51 -15.31 7.85
C CYS A 378 -2.58 -14.91 8.88
N LEU A 379 -2.17 -14.69 10.13
CA LEU A 379 -3.04 -14.37 11.27
C LEU A 379 -2.54 -13.12 12.00
N GLU A 380 -3.47 -12.24 12.42
CA GLU A 380 -3.27 -11.03 13.25
C GLU A 380 -4.29 -11.11 14.46
N SER A 381 -4.45 -10.17 15.43
CA SER A 381 -5.43 -10.19 16.59
C SER A 381 -6.28 -8.90 16.99
N PHE A 382 -7.52 -8.66 16.47
CA PHE A 382 -8.59 -7.64 16.73
C PHE A 382 -10.05 -7.96 16.20
N THR A 383 -11.10 -7.43 16.86
CA THR A 383 -12.59 -7.37 16.54
C THR A 383 -13.49 -8.62 16.64
N LEU A 384 -14.21 -8.79 17.77
CA LEU A 384 -15.52 -9.48 17.93
C LEU A 384 -16.28 -9.02 19.20
N ALA A 385 -17.52 -8.54 19.03
CA ALA A 385 -18.66 -8.43 19.98
C ALA A 385 -19.86 -7.88 19.16
N GLU A 386 -21.14 -8.16 19.37
CA GLU A 386 -21.90 -8.56 20.57
C GLU A 386 -22.94 -9.67 20.25
N GLN A 387 -23.37 -10.44 21.27
CA GLN A 387 -24.73 -11.02 21.52
C GLN A 387 -24.61 -12.34 22.33
N PRO A 388 -25.11 -12.42 23.58
CA PRO A 388 -25.02 -13.62 24.41
C PRO A 388 -26.25 -14.52 24.23
N GLY A 389 -26.13 -15.69 23.57
CA GLY A 389 -27.29 -16.58 23.43
C GLY A 389 -27.17 -17.87 22.61
N ILE A 390 -25.98 -18.40 22.29
CA ILE A 390 -25.85 -19.65 21.50
C ILE A 390 -24.74 -20.55 22.06
N SER A 391 -24.92 -21.09 23.25
CA SER A 391 -23.93 -21.92 23.96
C SER A 391 -23.87 -23.40 23.56
N HIS A 392 -24.72 -23.87 22.63
CA HIS A 392 -24.95 -25.32 22.43
C HIS A 392 -24.73 -25.91 21.02
N TYR A 393 -24.20 -25.15 20.04
CA TYR A 393 -24.03 -25.69 18.66
C TYR A 393 -22.68 -25.38 17.96
N LEU A 394 -21.61 -25.05 18.70
CA LEU A 394 -20.26 -24.90 18.13
C LEU A 394 -19.17 -25.46 19.07
N GLN A 395 -18.45 -26.50 18.64
CA GLN A 395 -17.25 -27.01 19.32
C GLN A 395 -15.96 -26.37 18.75
N SER A 396 -15.65 -25.15 19.22
CA SER A 396 -14.41 -24.37 19.05
C SER A 396 -14.16 -23.60 17.74
N LEU A 397 -13.62 -22.37 17.86
CA LEU A 397 -13.37 -21.42 16.74
C LEU A 397 -12.52 -20.18 17.14
N VAL A 398 -11.81 -19.58 16.15
CA VAL A 398 -11.16 -18.23 16.05
C VAL A 398 -9.96 -17.85 16.94
N VAL A 399 -9.02 -17.05 16.39
CA VAL A 399 -8.90 -15.57 16.58
C VAL A 399 -7.91 -14.97 15.54
N ASN A 400 -7.89 -13.64 15.43
CA ASN A 400 -8.02 -12.86 14.21
C ASN A 400 -7.77 -11.34 14.47
N GLY A 401 -7.11 -10.58 13.56
CA GLY A 401 -7.21 -9.10 13.29
C GLY A 401 -6.02 -8.10 13.49
N SER A 402 -5.73 -7.23 12.53
CA SER A 402 -5.38 -5.84 12.89
C SER A 402 -6.15 -4.89 12.00
N GLY A 403 -6.56 -3.75 12.55
CA GLY A 403 -7.52 -2.85 11.91
C GLY A 403 -6.98 -2.26 10.62
N LEU A 404 -7.30 -2.89 9.48
CA LEU A 404 -6.79 -2.49 8.18
C LEU A 404 -7.32 -1.10 7.78
N LYS A 405 -6.51 -0.06 8.03
CA LYS A 405 -6.55 1.22 7.30
C LYS A 405 -6.17 0.98 5.84
N THR A 406 -7.13 0.43 5.12
CA THR A 406 -7.22 0.25 3.66
C THR A 406 -5.88 -0.07 2.96
N VAL A 407 -5.56 -1.36 2.80
CA VAL A 407 -4.62 -1.81 1.76
C VAL A 407 -5.28 -1.65 0.38
N THR A 408 -5.35 -0.40 -0.05
CA THR A 408 -5.55 0.01 -1.45
C THR A 408 -4.59 1.15 -1.85
N GLN A 409 -3.68 1.59 -0.95
CA GLN A 409 -2.79 2.73 -1.21
C GLN A 409 -1.32 2.56 -0.78
N ARG A 410 -0.84 1.36 -0.44
CA ARG A 410 0.60 1.07 -0.21
C ARG A 410 0.89 -0.41 -0.47
N GLY A 411 1.84 -0.69 -1.36
CA GLY A 411 2.50 -1.99 -1.55
C GLY A 411 1.58 -3.19 -1.82
N SER A 412 1.30 -3.50 -3.08
CA SER A 412 0.69 -4.79 -3.43
C SER A 412 1.64 -5.95 -3.10
N ILE A 413 1.24 -6.81 -2.15
CA ILE A 413 1.83 -8.13 -1.95
C ILE A 413 1.05 -9.10 -2.82
N TYR A 414 1.72 -9.69 -3.82
CA TYR A 414 1.24 -10.91 -4.46
C TYR A 414 2.35 -11.94 -4.38
N ALA A 415 2.00 -13.17 -4.00
CA ALA A 415 2.70 -14.30 -4.57
C ALA A 415 2.31 -14.35 -6.05
N ILE A 416 3.15 -13.79 -6.93
CA ILE A 416 3.20 -14.28 -8.31
C ILE A 416 3.60 -15.75 -8.21
N SER A 417 3.09 -16.63 -9.08
CA SER A 417 3.38 -18.08 -9.01
C SER A 417 4.87 -18.43 -9.01
N ASP A 418 5.70 -17.49 -9.47
CA ASP A 418 7.13 -17.65 -9.71
C ASP A 418 7.97 -16.76 -8.79
N MET A 419 7.36 -16.05 -7.82
CA MET A 419 8.12 -15.42 -6.74
C MET A 419 8.58 -16.47 -5.75
N ASP A 420 9.89 -16.53 -5.52
CA ASP A 420 10.45 -17.26 -4.40
C ASP A 420 9.91 -16.75 -3.05
N ALA A 421 10.15 -17.54 -1.99
CA ALA A 421 9.73 -17.17 -0.65
C ALA A 421 10.31 -15.79 -0.24
N ASP A 422 11.53 -15.45 -0.69
CA ASP A 422 12.22 -14.20 -0.38
C ASP A 422 11.54 -12.95 -0.97
N GLY A 423 10.98 -13.03 -2.17
CA GLY A 423 10.16 -11.98 -2.78
C GLY A 423 8.86 -11.75 -2.03
N CYS A 424 8.23 -12.83 -1.56
CA CYS A 424 7.03 -12.78 -0.71
C CYS A 424 7.35 -12.18 0.68
N PHE A 425 8.39 -12.69 1.36
CA PHE A 425 8.87 -12.17 2.66
C PHE A 425 9.22 -10.67 2.58
N SER A 426 9.90 -10.24 1.51
CA SER A 426 10.35 -8.85 1.35
C SER A 426 9.17 -7.90 1.11
N SER A 427 8.22 -8.30 0.25
CA SER A 427 7.02 -7.51 -0.03
C SER A 427 6.12 -7.38 1.19
N PHE A 428 5.93 -8.47 1.93
CA PHE A 428 5.12 -8.50 3.15
C PHE A 428 5.69 -7.56 4.23
N ARG A 429 7.01 -7.53 4.37
CA ARG A 429 7.72 -6.74 5.38
C ARG A 429 7.77 -5.24 5.06
N ALA A 430 7.80 -4.87 3.78
CA ALA A 430 7.66 -3.48 3.35
C ALA A 430 6.29 -2.90 3.74
N CYS A 431 5.26 -3.76 3.84
CA CYS A 431 4.00 -3.37 4.45
C CYS A 431 4.15 -3.22 5.98
N THR A 432 4.43 -4.29 6.74
CA THR A 432 4.36 -4.25 8.23
C THR A 432 5.21 -3.17 8.90
N ALA A 433 6.42 -2.88 8.38
CA ALA A 433 7.29 -1.84 8.92
C ALA A 433 6.71 -0.41 8.86
N MET A 434 5.63 -0.18 8.10
CA MET A 434 4.97 1.12 7.97
C MET A 434 3.83 1.38 8.98
N TRP A 435 3.49 0.42 9.86
CA TRP A 435 2.26 0.48 10.68
C TRP A 435 2.48 0.83 12.16
N VAL A 436 3.71 0.81 12.67
CA VAL A 436 4.03 0.93 14.12
C VAL A 436 4.01 2.39 14.61
N GLY A 437 3.01 3.18 14.18
CA GLY A 437 2.88 4.62 14.42
C GLY A 437 1.59 5.01 15.14
N GLY A 438 1.57 4.85 16.46
CA GLY A 438 0.73 5.62 17.40
C GLY A 438 -0.77 5.73 17.12
N GLY A 439 -1.52 4.62 17.21
CA GLY A 439 -2.97 4.66 17.37
C GLY A 439 -3.39 4.61 18.85
N PRO A 440 -4.47 5.28 19.27
CA PRO A 440 -4.98 5.17 20.64
C PRO A 440 -5.56 3.77 20.88
N ALA A 441 -5.35 3.24 22.09
CA ALA A 441 -5.81 1.92 22.49
C ALA A 441 -7.34 1.80 22.47
N SER A 442 -7.84 0.69 21.94
CA SER A 442 -9.23 0.25 21.99
C SER A 442 -9.26 -1.16 22.54
N GLU A 443 -10.34 -1.55 23.22
CA GLU A 443 -10.43 -2.86 23.89
C GLU A 443 -10.20 -4.05 22.92
N GLU A 444 -9.38 -5.01 23.36
CA GLU A 444 -8.73 -6.04 22.54
C GLU A 444 -9.20 -7.46 22.92
N ALA A 445 -9.29 -8.36 21.93
CA ALA A 445 -9.76 -9.73 22.11
C ALA A 445 -8.64 -10.78 21.94
N VAL A 446 -8.71 -11.87 22.70
CA VAL A 446 -7.62 -12.82 22.99
C VAL A 446 -7.64 -14.04 22.05
N LEU A 447 -6.48 -14.45 21.52
CA LEU A 447 -6.36 -15.75 20.83
C LEU A 447 -6.27 -16.90 21.84
N GLU A 448 -7.37 -17.62 21.97
CA GLU A 448 -7.48 -18.74 22.90
C GLU A 448 -6.74 -19.99 22.39
N GLU A 449 -6.15 -20.73 23.32
CA GLU A 449 -5.39 -21.97 23.10
C GLU A 449 -6.20 -23.03 22.31
N VAL A 450 -7.51 -23.08 22.51
CA VAL A 450 -8.41 -24.06 21.86
C VAL A 450 -8.37 -23.92 20.33
N SER A 451 -8.39 -22.70 19.83
CA SER A 451 -8.44 -22.40 18.40
C SER A 451 -7.13 -22.70 17.69
N PHE A 452 -6.00 -22.56 18.39
CA PHE A 452 -4.70 -22.96 17.86
C PHE A 452 -4.58 -24.50 17.77
N LYS A 453 -5.11 -25.24 18.76
CA LYS A 453 -5.21 -26.72 18.69
C LYS A 453 -6.05 -27.19 17.50
N ALA A 454 -7.16 -26.51 17.21
CA ALA A 454 -8.01 -26.82 16.05
C ALA A 454 -7.27 -26.62 14.72
N LEU A 455 -6.50 -25.53 14.56
CA LEU A 455 -5.67 -25.29 13.37
C LEU A 455 -4.63 -26.41 13.16
N VAL A 456 -3.94 -26.78 14.25
CA VAL A 456 -2.98 -27.90 14.27
C VAL A 456 -3.65 -29.19 13.78
N ALA A 457 -4.79 -29.58 14.36
CA ALA A 457 -5.46 -30.85 14.06
C ALA A 457 -5.87 -31.01 12.58
N HIS A 458 -6.15 -29.90 11.87
CA HIS A 458 -6.62 -29.93 10.47
C HIS A 458 -5.54 -29.60 9.44
N SER A 459 -4.41 -29.01 9.86
CA SER A 459 -3.39 -28.46 8.94
C SER A 459 -1.96 -28.94 9.21
N ALA A 460 -1.73 -29.84 10.18
CA ALA A 460 -0.43 -30.41 10.53
C ALA A 460 0.40 -30.85 9.32
N ASP A 461 -0.23 -31.60 8.40
CA ASP A 461 0.44 -32.19 7.24
C ASP A 461 0.36 -31.34 5.96
N THR A 462 -0.36 -30.22 5.95
CA THR A 462 -0.54 -29.38 4.75
C THR A 462 0.13 -28.01 4.86
N LEU A 463 0.22 -27.44 6.06
CA LEU A 463 0.71 -26.09 6.28
C LEU A 463 2.23 -26.01 6.13
N ARG A 464 2.69 -25.27 5.12
CA ARG A 464 4.13 -25.06 4.84
C ARG A 464 4.67 -23.74 5.35
N HIS A 465 3.83 -22.72 5.49
CA HIS A 465 4.24 -21.38 5.91
C HIS A 465 3.24 -20.84 6.95
N LEU A 466 3.74 -20.56 8.14
CA LEU A 466 2.97 -20.02 9.27
C LEU A 466 3.58 -18.69 9.70
N HIS A 467 2.77 -17.63 9.69
CA HIS A 467 3.10 -16.35 10.33
C HIS A 467 2.11 -16.07 11.45
N VAL A 468 2.64 -15.93 12.67
CA VAL A 468 1.90 -15.66 13.90
C VAL A 468 2.29 -14.28 14.42
N ALA A 469 1.45 -13.27 14.23
CA ALA A 469 1.58 -11.97 14.90
C ALA A 469 0.47 -11.84 15.96
N LEU A 470 0.85 -11.69 17.23
CA LEU A 470 -0.10 -11.68 18.35
C LEU A 470 0.24 -10.55 19.32
N ASP A 471 -0.78 -9.76 19.71
CA ASP A 471 -0.60 -8.58 20.56
C ASP A 471 -0.11 -8.92 21.97
N LYS A 472 0.52 -7.93 22.61
CA LYS A 472 1.01 -7.99 23.98
C LYS A 472 -0.10 -8.08 25.04
N SER A 473 -1.31 -7.58 24.76
CA SER A 473 -2.45 -7.70 25.67
C SER A 473 -2.98 -9.13 25.77
N VAL A 474 -2.93 -9.86 24.65
CA VAL A 474 -3.60 -11.15 24.42
C VAL A 474 -3.10 -12.26 25.34
N TRP A 475 -1.80 -12.31 25.65
CA TRP A 475 -1.19 -13.46 26.33
C TRP A 475 -1.09 -13.36 27.85
N LYS A 476 -1.69 -12.33 28.47
CA LYS A 476 -1.36 -11.98 29.87
C LYS A 476 -1.61 -13.08 30.93
N HIS A 477 -2.33 -14.17 30.64
CA HIS A 477 -2.78 -15.11 31.68
C HIS A 477 -2.75 -16.63 31.39
N SER A 478 -2.47 -17.15 30.18
CA SER A 478 -2.66 -18.60 29.90
C SER A 478 -1.60 -19.33 29.07
N MET A 479 -1.09 -18.74 27.98
CA MET A 479 -0.28 -19.48 27.01
C MET A 479 1.23 -19.36 27.31
N THR A 480 1.87 -20.46 27.67
CA THR A 480 3.32 -20.50 27.94
C THR A 480 4.15 -20.66 26.66
N ILE A 481 5.46 -20.40 26.74
CA ILE A 481 6.43 -20.73 25.66
C ILE A 481 6.33 -22.22 25.30
N ASP A 482 6.27 -23.11 26.31
CA ASP A 482 6.15 -24.56 26.14
C ASP A 482 4.85 -24.91 25.40
N THR A 483 3.71 -24.31 25.78
CA THR A 483 2.41 -24.52 25.11
C THR A 483 2.49 -24.12 23.64
N ALA A 484 3.06 -22.95 23.33
CA ALA A 484 3.19 -22.47 21.96
C ALA A 484 4.09 -23.38 21.10
N LEU A 485 5.26 -23.77 21.62
CA LEU A 485 6.19 -24.68 20.95
C LEU A 485 5.56 -26.04 20.69
N ASN A 486 4.94 -26.66 21.71
CA ASN A 486 4.29 -27.96 21.57
C ASN A 486 3.16 -27.97 20.52
N MET A 487 2.52 -26.83 20.26
CA MET A 487 1.58 -26.69 19.15
C MET A 487 2.29 -26.52 17.80
N TYR A 488 3.31 -25.67 17.71
CA TYR A 488 4.04 -25.44 16.45
C TYR A 488 4.74 -26.71 15.93
N VAL A 489 5.28 -27.55 16.82
CA VAL A 489 5.98 -28.81 16.49
C VAL A 489 5.09 -29.78 15.69
N GLN A 490 3.77 -29.71 15.86
CA GLN A 490 2.82 -30.60 15.19
C GLN A 490 2.70 -30.33 13.67
N PHE A 491 3.15 -29.17 13.17
CA PHE A 491 3.17 -28.88 11.74
C PHE A 491 4.37 -29.54 11.05
N ARG A 492 4.27 -30.85 10.78
CA ARG A 492 5.34 -31.69 10.23
C ARG A 492 5.91 -31.18 8.91
N ASN A 493 5.07 -30.55 8.08
CA ASN A 493 5.44 -30.00 6.77
C ASN A 493 5.81 -28.51 6.77
N LEU A 494 6.01 -27.90 7.95
CA LEU A 494 6.33 -26.49 8.09
C LEU A 494 7.75 -26.16 7.59
N ARG A 495 7.84 -25.33 6.55
CA ARG A 495 9.09 -24.79 5.96
C ARG A 495 9.41 -23.37 6.39
N SER A 496 8.43 -22.63 6.89
CA SER A 496 8.62 -21.27 7.38
C SER A 496 7.79 -20.99 8.62
N LEU A 497 8.45 -20.53 9.68
CA LEU A 497 7.84 -20.04 10.90
C LEU A 497 8.25 -18.59 11.14
N ILE A 498 7.28 -17.67 11.07
CA ILE A 498 7.46 -16.27 11.45
C ILE A 498 6.65 -16.00 12.74
N ILE A 499 7.27 -15.37 13.72
CA ILE A 499 6.64 -14.97 14.99
C ILE A 499 6.81 -13.45 15.15
N GLY A 500 5.72 -12.69 15.16
CA GLY A 500 5.69 -11.22 15.23
C GLY A 500 5.09 -10.67 16.53
N GLN A 501 5.67 -9.58 17.04
CA GLN A 501 5.21 -8.77 18.20
C GLN A 501 4.89 -9.55 19.49
N SER A 502 5.39 -10.77 19.62
CA SER A 502 4.91 -11.70 20.63
C SER A 502 5.24 -11.30 22.08
N PRO A 503 4.25 -11.26 23.00
CA PRO A 503 4.45 -11.01 24.44
C PRO A 503 5.23 -12.08 25.20
N LEU A 504 5.75 -13.11 24.54
CA LEU A 504 6.74 -14.00 25.12
C LEU A 504 7.94 -13.21 25.72
N SER A 505 8.18 -11.95 25.29
CA SER A 505 9.15 -11.03 25.90
C SER A 505 8.80 -10.56 27.34
N LYS A 506 7.57 -10.81 27.81
CA LYS A 506 7.09 -10.52 29.17
C LYS A 506 6.72 -11.79 29.96
N ALA A 507 6.68 -12.95 29.31
CA ALA A 507 6.57 -14.20 30.03
C ALA A 507 7.78 -14.30 30.96
N VAL A 508 7.53 -14.32 32.27
CA VAL A 508 8.56 -14.52 33.30
C VAL A 508 9.35 -15.77 32.93
N ALA A 509 10.65 -15.78 33.24
CA ALA A 509 11.58 -16.87 32.95
C ALA A 509 11.31 -18.15 33.78
N VAL A 510 10.05 -18.61 33.79
CA VAL A 510 9.67 -19.98 34.09
C VAL A 510 10.44 -20.84 33.09
N SER A 511 11.43 -21.58 33.59
CA SER A 511 12.25 -22.48 32.79
C SER A 511 11.35 -23.33 31.92
N ALA A 512 11.65 -23.42 30.62
CA ALA A 512 11.00 -24.36 29.71
C ALA A 512 11.08 -25.76 30.34
N THR A 513 9.95 -26.26 30.85
CA THR A 513 9.91 -27.46 31.70
C THR A 513 9.89 -28.73 30.87
N ARG A 514 9.35 -28.63 29.65
CA ARG A 514 9.24 -29.75 28.71
C ARG A 514 10.27 -29.59 27.60
N PRO A 515 11.14 -30.59 27.36
CA PRO A 515 12.02 -30.56 26.20
C PRO A 515 11.17 -30.64 24.91
N ILE A 516 11.56 -29.86 23.90
CA ILE A 516 11.09 -30.09 22.53
C ILE A 516 11.68 -31.44 22.06
N PRO A 517 10.94 -32.29 21.34
CA PRO A 517 11.51 -33.44 20.62
C PRO A 517 12.66 -33.00 19.70
N SER A 518 13.73 -33.80 19.61
CA SER A 518 14.89 -33.46 18.77
C SER A 518 14.54 -33.43 17.28
N ASP A 519 13.62 -34.30 16.85
CA ASP A 519 13.10 -34.40 15.48
C ASP A 519 12.08 -33.31 15.11
N ALA A 520 11.81 -32.36 16.01
CA ALA A 520 10.89 -31.26 15.75
C ALA A 520 11.31 -30.41 14.54
N PHE A 521 10.31 -30.00 13.76
CA PHE A 521 10.46 -29.12 12.59
C PHE A 521 11.46 -29.65 11.52
N PRO A 522 11.32 -30.90 11.04
CA PRO A 522 12.32 -31.53 10.18
C PRO A 522 12.51 -30.79 8.84
N LEU A 523 11.46 -30.11 8.35
CA LEU A 523 11.44 -29.38 7.09
C LEU A 523 11.57 -27.86 7.23
N LEU A 524 11.79 -27.32 8.45
CA LEU A 524 11.84 -25.87 8.66
C LEU A 524 13.10 -25.25 8.07
N GLU A 525 12.92 -24.50 7.00
CA GLU A 525 13.98 -23.79 6.26
C GLU A 525 14.17 -22.36 6.77
N ASN A 526 13.09 -21.70 7.18
CA ASN A 526 13.05 -20.27 7.51
C ASN A 526 12.47 -20.05 8.91
N LEU A 527 13.28 -19.48 9.82
CA LEU A 527 12.82 -19.03 11.12
C LEU A 527 12.98 -17.51 11.23
N ALA A 528 11.91 -16.80 11.57
CA ALA A 528 11.95 -15.36 11.76
C ALA A 528 11.20 -14.97 13.04
N VAL A 529 11.81 -14.17 13.90
CA VAL A 529 11.18 -13.70 15.15
C VAL A 529 11.32 -12.19 15.25
N TYR A 530 10.22 -11.48 14.98
CA TYR A 530 10.14 -10.02 14.94
C TYR A 530 9.57 -9.47 16.24
N HIS A 531 10.29 -8.59 16.92
CA HIS A 531 9.77 -7.83 18.06
C HIS A 531 10.33 -6.40 18.02
N ASP A 532 9.46 -5.38 18.17
CA ASP A 532 9.83 -3.98 17.88
C ASP A 532 10.56 -3.25 19.01
N SER A 533 10.42 -3.73 20.26
CA SER A 533 10.71 -2.94 21.47
C SER A 533 11.17 -3.70 22.72
N ALA A 534 11.59 -4.96 22.60
CA ALA A 534 12.03 -5.80 23.73
C ALA A 534 12.84 -6.99 23.19
N PRO A 535 13.77 -7.55 23.98
CA PRO A 535 14.57 -8.70 23.56
C PRO A 535 13.69 -9.92 23.25
N LEU A 536 14.25 -10.83 22.44
CA LEU A 536 13.63 -12.13 22.22
C LEU A 536 13.46 -12.89 23.55
N PRO A 537 12.45 -13.76 23.67
CA PRO A 537 12.36 -14.69 24.79
C PRO A 537 13.54 -15.66 24.66
N SER A 538 14.54 -15.50 25.53
CA SER A 538 15.73 -16.36 25.57
C SER A 538 15.36 -17.83 25.64
N ALA A 539 14.35 -18.17 26.44
CA ALA A 539 13.80 -19.52 26.58
C ALA A 539 13.26 -20.12 25.26
N PHE A 540 12.72 -19.32 24.32
CA PHE A 540 12.26 -19.84 23.02
C PHE A 540 13.44 -20.30 22.15
N LEU A 541 14.52 -19.52 22.08
CA LEU A 541 15.74 -19.94 21.36
C LEU A 541 16.45 -21.10 22.08
N VAL A 542 16.54 -21.08 23.41
CA VAL A 542 17.12 -22.18 24.20
C VAL A 542 16.36 -23.49 23.98
N ALA A 543 15.04 -23.44 23.86
CA ALA A 543 14.23 -24.62 23.55
C ALA A 543 14.51 -25.11 22.11
N LEU A 544 14.53 -24.23 21.12
CA LEU A 544 14.86 -24.59 19.73
C LEU A 544 16.31 -25.04 19.53
N THR A 545 17.25 -24.64 20.39
CA THR A 545 18.66 -25.11 20.38
C THR A 545 18.77 -26.62 20.64
N LYS A 546 17.73 -27.23 21.23
CA LYS A 546 17.65 -28.69 21.50
C LYS A 546 17.03 -29.49 20.35
N ALA A 547 16.44 -28.84 19.35
CA ALA A 547 15.90 -29.48 18.16
C ALA A 547 16.95 -29.56 17.05
N ASP A 548 16.89 -30.56 16.18
CA ASP A 548 17.93 -30.78 15.16
C ASP A 548 17.87 -29.77 14.01
N LEU A 549 16.67 -29.29 13.66
CA LEU A 549 16.38 -28.31 12.60
C LEU A 549 17.25 -28.53 11.32
N PRO A 550 17.29 -29.74 10.73
CA PRO A 550 18.26 -30.10 9.69
C PRO A 550 18.09 -29.30 8.40
N SER A 551 16.87 -28.83 8.14
CA SER A 551 16.52 -28.04 6.96
C SER A 551 16.79 -26.54 7.09
N LEU A 552 17.15 -26.04 8.28
CA LEU A 552 17.24 -24.60 8.54
C LEU A 552 18.32 -23.93 7.67
N ARG A 553 17.93 -22.93 6.87
CA ARG A 553 18.82 -22.13 6.00
C ARG A 553 18.71 -20.63 6.25
N ARG A 554 17.60 -20.14 6.80
CA ARG A 554 17.36 -18.72 7.05
C ARG A 554 16.96 -18.44 8.49
N LEU A 555 17.59 -17.42 9.09
CA LEU A 555 17.28 -16.94 10.43
C LEU A 555 17.17 -15.40 10.46
N ASP A 556 15.99 -14.87 10.80
CA ASP A 556 15.77 -13.44 11.00
C ASP A 556 15.51 -13.10 12.49
N LEU A 557 16.48 -12.44 13.15
CA LEU A 557 16.42 -11.95 14.53
C LEU A 557 16.79 -10.45 14.55
N PRO A 558 15.83 -9.51 14.43
CA PRO A 558 16.10 -8.10 14.15
C PRO A 558 16.51 -7.27 15.38
N ALA A 559 16.21 -7.76 16.59
CA ALA A 559 16.44 -7.07 17.86
C ALA A 559 16.85 -8.01 19.01
N PRO A 560 17.72 -9.01 18.82
CA PRO A 560 18.41 -9.61 19.95
C PRO A 560 19.36 -8.56 20.53
N GLU A 561 19.10 -8.15 21.78
CA GLU A 561 20.20 -7.93 22.71
C GLU A 561 21.08 -9.20 22.67
N ALA A 562 22.40 -9.06 22.81
CA ALA A 562 23.39 -10.11 22.58
C ALA A 562 23.32 -11.22 23.65
N SER A 563 22.21 -11.96 23.63
CA SER A 563 21.83 -12.93 24.63
C SER A 563 22.57 -14.24 24.42
N GLN A 564 22.96 -14.86 25.53
CA GLN A 564 23.59 -16.17 25.54
C GLN A 564 22.73 -17.23 24.82
N ALA A 565 21.40 -17.07 24.82
CA ALA A 565 20.46 -17.90 24.08
C ALA A 565 20.64 -17.83 22.55
N ALA A 566 20.82 -16.64 21.99
CA ALA A 566 21.06 -16.47 20.57
C ALA A 566 22.47 -16.98 20.17
N LYS A 567 23.48 -16.79 21.04
CA LYS A 567 24.80 -17.38 20.86
C LYS A 567 24.72 -18.92 20.83
N ALA A 568 24.11 -19.54 21.85
CA ALA A 568 23.96 -21.00 21.93
C ALA A 568 23.18 -21.59 20.74
N PHE A 569 22.13 -20.91 20.27
CA PHE A 569 21.40 -21.31 19.07
C PHE A 569 22.29 -21.29 17.81
N LEU A 570 23.13 -20.26 17.66
CA LEU A 570 24.06 -20.15 16.53
C LEU A 570 25.25 -21.13 16.64
N GLU A 571 25.69 -21.51 17.83
CA GLU A 571 26.71 -22.56 18.02
C GLU A 571 26.24 -23.91 17.46
N VAL A 572 24.95 -24.26 17.64
CA VAL A 572 24.36 -25.51 17.13
C VAL A 572 23.91 -25.41 15.67
N HIS A 573 23.32 -24.28 15.25
CA HIS A 573 22.65 -24.15 13.94
C HIS A 573 23.33 -23.23 12.94
N GLY A 574 24.26 -22.35 13.35
CA GLY A 574 24.83 -21.30 12.51
C GLY A 574 25.50 -21.83 11.24
N LYS A 575 26.18 -22.98 11.32
CA LYS A 575 26.80 -23.67 10.17
C LYS A 575 25.79 -24.12 9.09
N LYS A 576 24.50 -24.24 9.41
CA LYS A 576 23.43 -24.62 8.47
C LYS A 576 22.88 -23.41 7.69
N LEU A 577 23.08 -22.20 8.21
CA LEU A 577 22.51 -20.97 7.68
C LEU A 577 23.21 -20.53 6.38
N ARG A 578 22.39 -20.14 5.39
CA ARG A 578 22.78 -19.45 4.15
C ARG A 578 22.32 -18.00 4.12
N MET A 579 21.28 -17.67 4.88
CA MET A 579 20.84 -16.30 5.10
C MET A 579 20.68 -16.05 6.60
N ILE A 580 21.23 -14.95 7.09
CA ILE A 580 20.99 -14.49 8.45
C ILE A 580 20.59 -13.02 8.42
N ARG A 581 19.78 -12.59 9.37
CA ARG A 581 19.43 -11.19 9.54
C ARG A 581 19.44 -10.83 11.01
N VAL A 582 20.39 -9.98 11.40
CA VAL A 582 20.68 -9.63 12.79
C VAL A 582 21.01 -8.15 12.94
N ALA A 583 20.86 -7.63 14.17
CA ALA A 583 21.38 -6.32 14.56
C ALA A 583 22.93 -6.31 14.52
N GLY A 584 23.55 -5.13 14.38
CA GLY A 584 24.99 -5.03 14.11
C GLY A 584 25.88 -5.51 15.27
N ASN A 585 25.38 -5.45 16.51
CA ASN A 585 26.01 -6.06 17.69
C ASN A 585 26.28 -7.58 17.58
N PHE A 586 25.65 -8.31 16.65
CA PHE A 586 25.93 -9.74 16.41
C PHE A 586 27.12 -10.01 15.49
N LEU A 587 27.76 -8.98 14.92
CA LEU A 587 28.80 -9.12 13.91
C LEU A 587 29.94 -10.09 14.28
N ASN A 588 30.44 -10.02 15.51
CA ASN A 588 31.54 -10.85 15.97
C ASN A 588 31.12 -12.34 16.07
N LEU A 589 29.92 -12.61 16.59
CA LEU A 589 29.36 -13.97 16.68
C LEU A 589 29.00 -14.54 15.30
N PHE A 590 28.52 -13.68 14.39
CA PHE A 590 28.15 -14.06 13.03
C PHE A 590 29.35 -14.63 12.26
N ALA A 591 30.49 -13.95 12.29
CA ALA A 591 31.69 -14.36 11.57
C ALA A 591 32.19 -15.74 12.03
N GLU A 592 32.19 -16.00 13.34
CA GLU A 592 32.66 -17.26 13.93
C GLU A 592 31.67 -18.43 13.72
N LEU A 593 30.37 -18.20 13.98
CA LEU A 593 29.38 -19.27 14.10
C LEU A 593 28.64 -19.59 12.80
N CYS A 594 28.65 -18.67 11.80
CA CYS A 594 27.84 -18.77 10.59
C CYS A 594 28.66 -18.75 9.26
N PRO A 595 29.68 -19.62 9.09
CA PRO A 595 30.64 -19.55 7.99
C PRO A 595 30.06 -19.78 6.58
N ASN A 596 28.84 -20.34 6.49
CA ASN A 596 28.17 -20.69 5.24
C ASN A 596 27.14 -19.64 4.77
N VAL A 597 27.05 -18.49 5.45
CA VAL A 597 26.07 -17.46 5.11
C VAL A 597 26.49 -16.67 3.87
N ILE A 598 25.61 -16.69 2.88
CA ILE A 598 25.74 -16.04 1.58
C ILE A 598 25.09 -14.64 1.58
N THR A 599 24.01 -14.47 2.33
CA THR A 599 23.27 -13.21 2.45
C THR A 599 23.09 -12.79 3.91
N TRP A 600 23.54 -11.59 4.25
CA TRP A 600 23.36 -11.02 5.59
C TRP A 600 22.49 -9.76 5.58
N GLY A 601 21.39 -9.78 6.33
CA GLY A 601 20.50 -8.65 6.55
C GLY A 601 20.86 -7.84 7.80
N MET A 602 21.23 -6.57 7.64
CA MET A 602 21.47 -5.65 8.75
C MET A 602 20.17 -4.96 9.18
N THR A 603 19.83 -5.06 10.47
CA THR A 603 18.67 -4.36 11.06
C THR A 603 19.11 -3.20 11.95
N ARG A 604 18.77 -1.97 11.51
CA ARG A 604 19.04 -0.69 12.19
C ARG A 604 20.55 -0.47 12.43
N PRO A 605 21.38 -0.34 11.37
CA PRO A 605 22.78 0.00 11.55
C PRO A 605 22.92 1.34 12.28
N VAL A 606 23.53 1.31 13.46
CA VAL A 606 24.03 2.54 14.12
C VAL A 606 25.30 2.98 13.38
N GLU A 607 25.63 4.27 13.36
CA GLU A 607 26.78 4.79 12.60
C GLU A 607 28.11 4.09 12.97
N ASN A 608 28.25 3.67 14.23
CA ASN A 608 29.42 2.93 14.72
C ASN A 608 29.46 1.44 14.30
N GLU A 609 28.33 0.82 13.92
CA GLU A 609 28.30 -0.61 13.58
C GLU A 609 28.95 -0.92 12.22
N PHE A 610 29.14 0.08 11.35
CA PHE A 610 29.91 -0.09 10.12
C PHE A 610 31.43 -0.13 10.34
N ALA A 611 31.94 0.43 11.45
CA ALA A 611 33.32 0.19 11.86
C ALA A 611 33.55 -1.30 12.21
N CYS A 612 32.54 -1.97 12.75
CA CYS A 612 32.58 -3.40 13.04
C CYS A 612 32.61 -4.29 11.78
N LEU A 613 32.35 -3.76 10.57
CA LEU A 613 32.62 -4.52 9.33
C LEU A 613 34.12 -4.77 9.13
N ALA A 614 34.98 -3.82 9.50
CA ALA A 614 36.42 -4.01 9.48
C ALA A 614 36.89 -5.05 10.52
N CYS A 615 36.08 -5.32 11.55
CA CYS A 615 36.31 -6.40 12.51
C CYS A 615 35.98 -7.79 11.93
N VAL A 616 35.24 -7.88 10.82
CA VAL A 616 35.05 -9.13 10.05
C VAL A 616 36.33 -9.42 9.27
N LYS A 617 37.37 -9.86 10.00
CA LYS A 617 38.67 -10.23 9.43
C LYS A 617 38.47 -11.27 8.31
N ALA A 618 39.32 -11.18 7.28
CA ALA A 618 39.23 -11.95 6.03
C ALA A 618 39.20 -13.49 6.18
N SER A 619 39.48 -14.02 7.37
CA SER A 619 39.60 -15.45 7.68
C SER A 619 38.28 -16.20 7.93
N HIS A 620 37.14 -15.53 8.10
CA HIS A 620 35.97 -16.18 8.75
C HIS A 620 34.68 -16.35 7.93
N ASN A 621 34.43 -15.59 6.87
CA ASN A 621 33.22 -15.80 6.06
C ASN A 621 33.44 -15.64 4.55
N VAL A 622 34.04 -16.69 3.96
CA VAL A 622 34.28 -16.79 2.51
C VAL A 622 32.98 -16.90 1.71
N ALA A 623 31.86 -17.28 2.32
CA ALA A 623 30.59 -17.48 1.62
C ALA A 623 29.80 -16.18 1.34
N LEU A 624 30.05 -15.10 2.07
CA LEU A 624 29.22 -13.89 2.04
C LEU A 624 29.31 -13.15 0.70
N THR A 625 28.25 -13.20 -0.11
CA THR A 625 28.16 -12.46 -1.39
C THR A 625 27.27 -11.24 -1.37
N LYS A 626 26.39 -11.11 -0.36
CA LYS A 626 25.34 -10.08 -0.33
C LYS A 626 25.09 -9.52 1.08
N ILE A 627 25.06 -8.20 1.20
CA ILE A 627 24.59 -7.50 2.41
C ILE A 627 23.29 -6.76 2.07
N ILE A 628 22.28 -6.83 2.94
CA ILE A 628 20.99 -6.15 2.78
C ILE A 628 20.75 -5.25 4.01
N VAL A 629 20.84 -3.93 3.84
CA VAL A 629 20.57 -2.95 4.90
C VAL A 629 19.08 -2.62 4.90
N CYS A 630 18.38 -3.05 5.95
CA CYS A 630 16.93 -3.18 5.94
C CYS A 630 16.16 -2.12 6.76
N HIS A 631 16.77 -0.95 7.00
CA HIS A 631 16.13 0.22 7.61
C HIS A 631 16.60 1.50 6.90
N TYR A 632 15.96 2.64 7.22
CA TYR A 632 16.21 3.96 6.64
C TYR A 632 17.63 4.49 6.91
N ALA A 633 18.61 3.91 6.22
CA ALA A 633 20.03 4.24 6.29
C ALA A 633 20.33 5.44 5.36
N THR A 634 19.66 6.56 5.60
CA THR A 634 19.69 7.76 4.74
C THR A 634 20.51 8.92 5.35
N GLY A 635 21.05 8.75 6.55
CA GLY A 635 21.94 9.72 7.20
C GLY A 635 23.28 9.85 6.48
N LYS A 636 23.83 11.07 6.41
CA LYS A 636 25.14 11.31 5.78
C LYS A 636 26.26 10.53 6.49
N GLY A 637 26.20 10.34 7.80
CA GLY A 637 27.19 9.57 8.55
C GLY A 637 27.26 8.11 8.10
N PHE A 638 26.11 7.45 7.91
CA PHE A 638 26.05 6.10 7.31
C PHE A 638 26.71 6.02 5.92
N LEU A 639 26.46 7.01 5.04
CA LEU A 639 27.05 7.02 3.70
C LEU A 639 28.57 7.19 3.74
N MET A 640 29.06 8.09 4.61
CA MET A 640 30.50 8.32 4.81
C MET A 640 31.17 7.11 5.46
N ALA A 641 30.52 6.46 6.43
CA ALA A 641 31.01 5.23 7.04
C ALA A 641 31.18 4.14 5.97
N LEU A 642 30.12 3.81 5.22
CA LEU A 642 30.17 2.79 4.17
C LEU A 642 31.16 3.11 3.03
N ALA A 643 31.37 4.39 2.67
CA ALA A 643 32.36 4.79 1.67
C ALA A 643 33.83 4.60 2.12
N ASN A 644 34.04 4.61 3.44
CA ASN A 644 35.35 4.55 4.10
C ASN A 644 35.65 3.19 4.76
N THR A 645 34.65 2.34 4.96
CA THR A 645 34.84 0.96 5.43
C THR A 645 35.75 0.20 4.46
N ASP A 646 36.81 -0.41 4.97
CA ASP A 646 37.57 -1.40 4.21
C ASP A 646 36.74 -2.68 4.08
N LEU A 647 36.38 -3.03 2.85
CA LEU A 647 35.63 -4.23 2.50
C LEU A 647 36.52 -5.29 1.83
N SER A 648 37.85 -5.07 1.75
CA SER A 648 38.80 -5.98 1.09
C SER A 648 38.82 -7.39 1.69
N GLY A 649 38.57 -7.51 3.00
CA GLY A 649 38.43 -8.80 3.69
C GLY A 649 37.20 -9.61 3.27
N LEU A 650 36.19 -8.97 2.67
CA LEU A 650 34.98 -9.63 2.17
C LEU A 650 35.11 -9.96 0.68
N THR A 651 36.13 -10.75 0.33
CA THR A 651 36.58 -11.02 -1.06
C THR A 651 35.50 -11.58 -1.99
N ASN A 652 34.44 -12.18 -1.44
CA ASN A 652 33.29 -12.70 -2.20
C ASN A 652 32.04 -11.80 -2.19
N LEU A 653 32.05 -10.65 -1.50
CA LEU A 653 30.97 -9.68 -1.53
C LEU A 653 30.83 -9.09 -2.95
N ARG A 654 29.60 -9.09 -3.49
CA ARG A 654 29.27 -8.58 -4.84
C ARG A 654 28.14 -7.56 -4.83
N GLU A 655 27.25 -7.59 -3.84
CA GLU A 655 26.06 -6.73 -3.77
C GLU A 655 25.84 -6.18 -2.36
N ILE A 656 25.68 -4.86 -2.25
CA ILE A 656 25.11 -4.20 -1.08
C ILE A 656 23.74 -3.62 -1.48
N ARG A 657 22.68 -4.06 -0.81
CA ARG A 657 21.30 -3.68 -1.11
C ARG A 657 20.75 -2.78 -0.01
N LEU A 658 20.23 -1.60 -0.37
CA LEU A 658 19.67 -0.63 0.55
C LEU A 658 18.17 -0.37 0.25
N ILE A 659 17.34 -0.17 1.28
CA ILE A 659 15.89 0.02 1.05
C ILE A 659 15.57 1.34 0.32
N ASP A 660 16.20 2.44 0.70
CA ASP A 660 15.78 3.79 0.29
C ASP A 660 16.53 4.40 -0.89
N VAL A 661 17.38 3.62 -1.55
CA VAL A 661 18.06 4.08 -2.77
C VAL A 661 17.05 4.28 -3.90
N LYS A 662 17.03 5.49 -4.43
CA LYS A 662 16.30 5.85 -5.65
C LYS A 662 17.31 6.31 -6.67
N TRP A 663 17.47 5.54 -7.74
CA TRP A 663 18.41 5.90 -8.80
C TRP A 663 17.94 7.13 -9.56
N PRO A 664 18.82 8.12 -9.77
CA PRO A 664 18.50 9.34 -10.50
C PRO A 664 18.30 9.04 -11.99
N LYS A 665 17.33 9.71 -12.63
CA LYS A 665 16.93 9.45 -14.02
C LYS A 665 17.57 10.41 -15.02
N ASN A 666 17.99 11.60 -14.57
CA ASN A 666 18.58 12.65 -15.39
C ASN A 666 19.81 13.26 -14.72
N GLN A 667 20.62 14.01 -15.48
CA GLN A 667 21.89 14.58 -14.99
C GLN A 667 21.72 15.42 -13.73
N ARG A 668 20.71 16.30 -13.69
CA ARG A 668 20.42 17.16 -12.52
C ARG A 668 20.08 16.38 -11.25
N GLU A 669 19.52 15.18 -11.37
CA GLU A 669 19.31 14.26 -10.25
C GLU A 669 20.59 13.50 -9.89
N ILE A 670 21.44 13.16 -10.87
CA ILE A 670 22.76 12.54 -10.66
C ILE A 670 23.65 13.47 -9.83
N ASP A 671 23.78 14.73 -10.25
CA ASP A 671 24.60 15.76 -9.59
C ASP A 671 24.18 16.03 -8.13
N LYS A 672 22.93 15.68 -7.78
CA LYS A 672 22.35 15.83 -6.44
C LYS A 672 22.31 14.53 -5.63
N SER A 673 22.59 13.39 -6.24
CA SER A 673 22.43 12.09 -5.62
C SER A 673 23.69 11.69 -4.87
N HIS A 674 23.62 11.67 -3.53
CA HIS A 674 24.69 11.09 -2.71
C HIS A 674 24.91 9.58 -2.96
N TRP A 675 23.94 8.90 -3.61
CA TRP A 675 24.04 7.47 -3.93
C TRP A 675 24.93 7.17 -5.12
N VAL A 676 25.08 8.10 -6.09
CA VAL A 676 25.88 7.83 -7.31
C VAL A 676 27.37 7.78 -6.99
N PRO A 677 27.99 8.78 -6.32
CA PRO A 677 29.41 8.71 -5.95
C PRO A 677 29.72 7.50 -5.05
N LEU A 678 28.81 7.13 -4.16
CA LEU A 678 28.95 5.95 -3.31
C LEU A 678 28.93 4.65 -4.12
N ALA A 679 27.98 4.51 -5.05
CA ALA A 679 27.87 3.34 -5.91
C ALA A 679 29.10 3.18 -6.82
N GLU A 680 29.60 4.28 -7.38
CA GLU A 680 30.82 4.30 -8.18
C GLU A 680 32.05 3.98 -7.33
N THR A 681 32.17 4.55 -6.13
CA THR A 681 33.27 4.24 -5.18
C THR A 681 33.31 2.76 -4.79
N LEU A 682 32.16 2.14 -4.48
CA LEU A 682 32.07 0.73 -4.12
C LEU A 682 32.42 -0.20 -5.30
N LEU A 683 32.02 0.19 -6.52
CA LEU A 683 32.32 -0.55 -7.74
C LEU A 683 33.81 -0.43 -8.11
N GLU A 684 34.38 0.77 -8.06
CA GLU A 684 35.79 1.04 -8.42
C GLU A 684 36.77 0.47 -7.38
N LYS A 685 36.51 0.62 -6.07
CA LYS A 685 37.45 0.15 -5.02
C LYS A 685 37.35 -1.35 -4.73
N ALA A 686 36.16 -1.95 -4.82
CA ALA A 686 35.90 -3.28 -4.29
C ALA A 686 35.11 -4.20 -5.24
N ASN A 687 34.75 -3.74 -6.45
CA ASN A 687 33.87 -4.46 -7.38
C ASN A 687 32.50 -4.84 -6.75
N ILE A 688 32.00 -4.01 -5.85
CA ILE A 688 30.72 -4.21 -5.15
C ILE A 688 29.64 -3.34 -5.79
N ARG A 689 28.54 -3.96 -6.21
CA ARG A 689 27.38 -3.25 -6.75
C ARG A 689 26.51 -2.73 -5.61
N LEU A 690 26.28 -1.42 -5.58
CA LEU A 690 25.21 -0.84 -4.77
C LEU A 690 23.87 -1.03 -5.51
N ALA A 691 22.87 -1.58 -4.82
CA ALA A 691 21.54 -1.87 -5.34
C ALA A 691 20.44 -1.28 -4.43
N ASN A 692 19.29 -0.94 -5.03
CA ASN A 692 18.08 -0.60 -4.28
C ASN A 692 17.31 -1.86 -3.86
N TRP A 693 16.20 -1.70 -3.12
CA TRP A 693 15.43 -2.84 -2.61
C TRP A 693 14.93 -3.82 -3.69
N ASN A 694 14.68 -3.36 -4.91
CA ASN A 694 14.29 -4.18 -6.06
C ASN A 694 15.44 -5.05 -6.61
N GLY A 695 16.69 -4.77 -6.21
CA GLY A 695 17.90 -5.33 -6.83
C GLY A 695 18.39 -4.56 -8.06
N GLU A 696 17.78 -3.42 -8.40
CA GLU A 696 18.27 -2.54 -9.45
C GLU A 696 19.56 -1.86 -8.96
N SER A 697 20.65 -1.94 -9.72
CA SER A 697 21.95 -1.35 -9.36
C SER A 697 22.26 -0.11 -10.20
N TRP A 698 23.13 0.77 -9.68
CA TRP A 698 23.66 1.86 -10.49
C TRP A 698 24.45 1.28 -11.67
N THR A 699 24.13 1.76 -12.87
CA THR A 699 24.95 1.51 -14.06
C THR A 699 25.64 2.84 -14.39
N PRO A 700 26.98 2.94 -14.22
CA PRO A 700 27.71 4.13 -14.61
C PRO A 700 27.42 4.48 -16.07
N ARG A 701 27.10 5.75 -16.33
CA ARG A 701 26.96 6.22 -17.71
C ARG A 701 28.33 6.17 -18.37
N LEU A 702 28.37 5.81 -19.65
CA LEU A 702 29.59 5.89 -20.45
C LEU A 702 30.15 7.31 -20.34
N LYS A 703 31.29 7.46 -19.64
CA LYS A 703 32.05 8.70 -19.58
C LYS A 703 32.48 8.97 -21.03
N ILE A 704 31.82 9.91 -21.70
CA ILE A 704 32.22 10.34 -23.05
C ILE A 704 33.61 10.91 -22.90
N THR A 705 34.62 10.11 -23.23
CA THR A 705 36.00 10.58 -23.25
C THR A 705 36.04 11.62 -24.38
N PRO A 706 36.38 12.89 -24.11
CA PRO A 706 36.56 13.85 -25.19
C PRO A 706 37.63 13.28 -26.12
N ARG A 707 37.32 13.18 -27.42
CA ARG A 707 38.33 12.82 -28.42
C ARG A 707 39.46 13.85 -28.28
N LYS A 708 40.66 13.35 -27.99
CA LYS A 708 41.89 14.14 -28.04
C LYS A 708 42.18 14.59 -29.47
#